data_AF-A0A949SFF9-F1
#
_entry.id   AF-A0A949SFF9-F1
#
_cell.length_a   1.000
_cell.length_b   1.000
_cell.length_c   1.000
_cell.angle_alpha   90.00
_cell.angle_beta   90.00
_cell.angle_gamma   90.00
#
_symmetry.space_group_name_H-M   'P 1'
#
loop_
_entity.id
_entity.type
_entity.pdbx_description
1 polymer ?
#
loop_
_entity_poly.entity_id
_entity_poly.type
_entity_poly.pdbx_seq_one_letter_code
_entity_poly.pdbx_strand_id
1 'polypeptide(L)'
;MLTSIKNILFSTRLTAVLLFVFGVAIGAATFIENDFGTPAAKAVIFNTRWMELIMLLLTINLIGNIFKYNMFQKSKLAILTFHVAFILVLIGAAITRYIGFEGLMHIREGEQSNVIVSEQTFLQFKVDDQKMQYSFDKPLLLNPLYNEKFDINFNFEGKEINVKYKDFIPNSVDTVVPVENGKKMLEIVTVEEGGRVSRFIESGTTKFFGDFPVAYNDTTLSEAIKINETTDGLTVLSPYDIQYLSMDDQSTGVLIRDSIQEFKNRRLYSVGGVQLVFKELHQSVEIQKMTAEKGVRGEDALVVDVICNDKKNEVTLFGGKGYTSRNTIFQLEGLNFSMAYGSKEILVPFEIKLDNFILAKYPGSMSPSSYESEVTLIDNRNGGETFSQRIFMNNVLDYDGYRFFQSSYDQDELGTVLSVNHDFWGTLITYIGYFLLIVGMILTLISKNSRFNTLRKSIKKMRARREAVTILLFMFTLGTVSAQHDTPHKTNEFVVIDEQHAEKFGKLLVQDAGGRIKPIQTMASEVLRKVTRKEQFNNMNANQVMLSMMYNPGYWQKQPMIKVNHPDLEKKLKAVDKYAAFINFFDKDFQYIIAKDADEANRKKPAERTKYDKEVIAVDERANICFMVYQGAMLRIFPKANDENNTWYSSLEYNNFVSHDSIFVKSMIPFYFASINESFASKNWHLADSILNHVVDFQQKFGKAVIPEQSKIDAEIMYNKINIFERLFQYYLYVGLLMLIFLFMDIFGAKKWKKNVVTGLSVLLFGLFLLHTAGLAARWYISGHAPWSNGYESMIYIGWATVFAGFLFSRTSKMTLAATAILTALILMVAHLNWLDPEITPLVPVLKSYWLMIHVAIITGSYGFLGLGALLGFMNLILMILKTNKNKENITDTIKELTYINEMTLTVGVFMATVGTFLGGVWANESWGRYWGWDPKETWALVIVLIYAMILHLRFIPKANGKYLFNLLSVLGFSTVIMTYFGVNYYLSGLHSYAKGDPVPIPTFVPVTVVVILVIGVIAYFRNRKLEVKE
;
A
#
# COMPACT_ATOMS: atom_id res chain seq x y z
N MET A 1 44.61 24.79 -10.85
CA MET A 1 43.38 24.73 -10.02
C MET A 1 42.15 24.26 -10.82
N LEU A 2 41.76 24.95 -11.91
CA LEU A 2 40.62 24.57 -12.77
C LEU A 2 40.67 23.13 -13.31
N THR A 3 41.84 22.66 -13.75
CA THR A 3 42.03 21.28 -14.23
C THR A 3 41.81 20.24 -13.13
N SER A 4 42.24 20.53 -11.89
CA SER A 4 42.03 19.65 -10.74
C SER A 4 40.54 19.59 -10.35
N ILE A 5 39.84 20.73 -10.36
CA ILE A 5 38.40 20.80 -10.11
C ILE A 5 37.63 20.00 -11.17
N LYS A 6 37.95 20.19 -12.45
CA LYS A 6 37.37 19.43 -13.58
C LYS A 6 37.58 17.92 -13.41
N ASN A 7 38.77 17.51 -13.00
CA ASN A 7 39.09 16.09 -12.82
C ASN A 7 38.31 15.45 -11.66
N ILE A 8 37.99 16.20 -10.61
CA ILE A 8 37.16 15.75 -9.50
C ILE A 8 35.68 15.71 -9.93
N LEU A 9 35.17 16.82 -10.47
CA LEU A 9 33.77 16.97 -10.89
C LEU A 9 33.36 15.96 -11.95
N PHE A 10 34.26 15.57 -12.86
CA PHE A 10 33.98 14.60 -13.93
C PHE A 10 34.57 13.21 -13.63
N SER A 11 34.74 12.88 -12.35
CA SER A 11 35.22 11.56 -11.93
C SER A 11 34.06 10.59 -11.73
N THR A 12 34.30 9.31 -12.07
CA THR A 12 33.39 8.20 -11.75
C THR A 12 33.33 7.90 -10.26
N ARG A 13 34.37 8.31 -9.51
CA ARG A 13 34.38 8.28 -8.04
C ARG A 13 33.30 9.21 -7.48
N LEU A 14 33.25 10.44 -7.96
CA LEU A 14 32.21 11.39 -7.56
C LEU A 14 30.83 10.88 -7.97
N THR A 15 30.68 10.28 -9.17
CA THR A 15 29.41 9.66 -9.59
C THR A 15 28.91 8.62 -8.59
N ALA A 16 29.78 7.69 -8.17
CA ALA A 16 29.41 6.65 -7.21
C ALA A 16 29.02 7.23 -5.84
N VAL A 17 29.74 8.25 -5.36
CA VAL A 17 29.43 8.92 -4.09
C VAL A 17 28.10 9.67 -4.16
N LEU A 18 27.86 10.45 -5.22
CA LEU A 18 26.61 11.20 -5.38
C LEU A 18 25.40 10.27 -5.49
N LEU A 19 25.50 9.18 -6.27
CA LEU A 19 24.43 8.18 -6.37
C LEU A 19 24.12 7.53 -5.01
N PHE A 20 25.16 7.18 -4.25
CA PHE A 20 25.01 6.58 -2.92
C PHE A 20 24.37 7.53 -1.92
N VAL A 21 24.91 8.75 -1.81
CA VAL A 21 24.41 9.78 -0.87
C VAL A 21 22.97 10.14 -1.22
N PHE A 22 22.66 10.28 -2.51
CA PHE A 22 21.29 10.57 -2.96
C PHE A 22 20.33 9.43 -2.57
N GLY A 23 20.69 8.18 -2.87
CA GLY A 23 19.87 7.01 -2.51
C GLY A 23 19.65 6.87 -1.00
N VAL A 24 20.68 7.08 -0.19
CA VAL A 24 20.57 7.03 1.28
C VAL A 24 19.71 8.17 1.82
N ALA A 25 19.88 9.38 1.30
CA ALA A 25 19.13 10.55 1.72
C ALA A 25 17.62 10.37 1.46
N ILE A 26 17.23 9.99 0.24
CA ILE A 26 15.80 9.79 -0.07
C ILE A 26 15.22 8.58 0.64
N GLY A 27 16.01 7.50 0.85
CA GLY A 27 15.59 6.37 1.69
C GLY A 27 15.30 6.79 3.13
N ALA A 28 16.18 7.61 3.73
CA ALA A 28 15.98 8.16 5.06
C ALA A 28 14.73 9.07 5.13
N ALA A 29 14.45 9.84 4.08
CA ALA A 29 13.27 10.71 4.01
C ALA A 29 11.97 9.92 4.19
N THR A 30 11.88 8.70 3.68
CA THR A 30 10.67 7.86 3.82
C THR A 30 10.39 7.43 5.25
N PHE A 31 11.43 7.27 6.08
CA PHE A 31 11.26 6.99 7.52
C PHE A 31 10.84 8.25 8.27
N ILE A 32 11.42 9.41 7.92
CA ILE A 32 11.00 10.70 8.48
C ILE A 32 9.53 10.97 8.16
N GLU A 33 9.11 10.67 6.93
CA GLU A 33 7.71 10.81 6.51
C GLU A 33 6.77 9.92 7.32
N ASN A 34 7.15 8.66 7.57
CA ASN A 34 6.35 7.75 8.37
C ASN A 34 6.17 8.24 9.82
N ASP A 35 7.23 8.80 10.41
CA ASP A 35 7.25 9.15 11.83
C ASP A 35 6.71 10.57 12.10
N PHE A 36 6.97 11.52 11.19
CA PHE A 36 6.68 12.96 11.37
C PHE A 36 5.79 13.57 10.28
N GLY A 37 5.37 12.77 9.29
CA GLY A 37 4.50 13.19 8.19
C GLY A 37 5.23 13.73 6.95
N THR A 38 4.52 13.75 5.82
CA THR A 38 5.04 14.22 4.52
C THR A 38 5.61 15.65 4.55
N PRO A 39 5.02 16.65 5.25
CA PRO A 39 5.60 17.99 5.34
C PRO A 39 7.00 18.00 5.95
N ALA A 40 7.26 17.17 6.98
CA ALA A 40 8.56 17.08 7.64
C ALA A 40 9.63 16.49 6.71
N ALA A 41 9.33 15.41 5.98
CA ALA A 41 10.26 14.82 5.02
C ALA A 41 10.59 15.78 3.87
N LYS A 42 9.59 16.52 3.38
CA LYS A 42 9.80 17.59 2.39
C LYS A 42 10.71 18.69 2.96
N ALA A 43 10.47 19.15 4.18
CA ALA A 43 11.24 20.22 4.80
C ALA A 43 12.72 19.85 5.05
N VAL A 44 12.99 18.63 5.50
CA VAL A 44 14.34 18.20 5.90
C VAL A 44 15.17 17.69 4.73
N ILE A 45 14.53 17.08 3.72
CA ILE A 45 15.23 16.40 2.62
C ILE A 45 14.76 16.89 1.25
N PHE A 46 13.52 16.60 0.84
CA PHE A 46 13.14 16.74 -0.59
C PHE A 46 13.17 18.18 -1.12
N ASN A 47 12.82 19.18 -0.30
CA ASN A 47 12.73 20.58 -0.71
C ASN A 47 13.96 21.42 -0.31
N THR A 48 15.06 20.77 0.08
CA THR A 48 16.25 21.47 0.60
C THR A 48 17.26 21.82 -0.49
N ARG A 49 17.96 22.95 -0.30
CA ARG A 49 19.02 23.41 -1.21
C ARG A 49 20.20 22.44 -1.34
N TRP A 50 20.51 21.68 -0.29
CA TRP A 50 21.60 20.70 -0.35
C TRP A 50 21.21 19.49 -1.20
N MET A 51 19.93 19.09 -1.22
CA MET A 51 19.42 18.06 -2.12
C MET A 51 19.47 18.56 -3.58
N GLU A 52 19.05 19.80 -3.83
CA GLU A 52 19.18 20.45 -5.13
C GLU A 52 20.64 20.51 -5.60
N LEU A 53 21.58 20.81 -4.69
CA LEU A 53 23.01 20.78 -4.99
C LEU A 53 23.50 19.40 -5.41
N ILE A 54 23.04 18.32 -4.75
CA ILE A 54 23.39 16.95 -5.14
C ILE A 54 22.91 16.66 -6.57
N MET A 55 21.65 17.00 -6.89
CA MET A 55 21.08 16.82 -8.23
C MET A 55 21.84 17.63 -9.28
N LEU A 56 22.17 18.89 -8.98
CA LEU A 56 22.95 19.77 -9.85
C LEU A 56 24.37 19.20 -10.10
N LEU A 57 25.05 18.76 -9.05
CA LEU A 57 26.38 18.14 -9.16
C LEU A 57 26.32 16.86 -9.98
N LEU A 58 25.25 16.07 -9.84
CA LEU A 58 25.03 14.86 -10.63
C LEU A 58 24.80 15.20 -12.11
N THR A 59 24.02 16.24 -12.43
CA THR A 59 23.83 16.75 -13.80
C THR A 59 25.16 17.20 -14.42
N ILE A 60 25.94 18.00 -13.69
CA ILE A 60 27.26 18.48 -14.13
C ILE A 60 28.22 17.29 -14.36
N ASN A 61 28.19 16.30 -13.46
CA ASN A 61 28.99 15.09 -13.57
C ASN A 61 28.60 14.25 -14.80
N LEU A 62 27.30 14.08 -15.08
CA LEU A 62 26.78 13.38 -16.27
C LEU A 62 27.26 14.06 -17.56
N ILE A 63 27.09 15.39 -17.65
CA ILE A 63 27.54 16.18 -18.81
C ILE A 63 29.06 16.01 -19.00
N GLY A 64 29.84 16.18 -17.94
CA GLY A 64 31.29 16.03 -18.01
C GLY A 64 31.76 14.64 -18.43
N ASN A 65 31.07 13.59 -17.98
CA ASN A 65 31.37 12.21 -18.35
C ASN A 65 31.08 11.93 -19.84
N ILE A 66 30.04 12.54 -20.42
CA ILE A 66 29.74 12.43 -21.86
C ILE A 66 30.95 12.85 -22.71
N PHE A 67 31.58 13.97 -22.36
CA PHE A 67 32.79 14.46 -23.04
C PHE A 67 34.02 13.63 -22.70
N LYS A 68 34.26 13.34 -21.41
CA LYS A 68 35.45 12.59 -20.96
C LYS A 68 35.55 11.20 -21.58
N TYR A 69 34.42 10.53 -21.79
CA TYR A 69 34.37 9.19 -22.39
C TYR A 69 34.06 9.21 -23.89
N ASN A 70 34.03 10.38 -24.52
CA ASN A 70 33.74 10.58 -25.95
C ASN A 70 32.50 9.78 -26.40
N MET A 71 31.38 9.98 -25.71
CA MET A 71 30.15 9.21 -25.94
C MET A 71 29.46 9.56 -27.28
N PHE A 72 29.85 10.67 -27.93
CA PHE A 72 29.36 11.08 -29.25
C PHE A 72 29.74 10.13 -30.41
N GLN A 73 30.62 9.17 -30.17
CA GLN A 73 30.98 8.16 -31.16
C GLN A 73 29.75 7.31 -31.55
N LYS A 74 29.56 7.04 -32.85
CA LYS A 74 28.44 6.21 -33.36
C LYS A 74 28.33 4.84 -32.66
N SER A 75 29.45 4.27 -32.22
CA SER A 75 29.49 3.00 -31.47
C SER A 75 28.90 3.07 -30.05
N LYS A 76 28.79 4.28 -29.47
CA LYS A 76 28.30 4.56 -28.11
C LYS A 76 26.96 5.32 -28.10
N LEU A 77 26.33 5.48 -29.26
CA LEU A 77 25.09 6.26 -29.40
C LEU A 77 23.99 5.76 -28.45
N ALA A 78 23.84 4.45 -28.30
CA ALA A 78 22.89 3.86 -27.32
C ALA A 78 23.14 4.33 -25.88
N ILE A 79 24.41 4.43 -25.47
CA ILE A 79 24.79 4.88 -24.12
C ILE A 79 24.57 6.38 -23.97
N LEU A 80 24.92 7.15 -25.00
CA LEU A 80 24.68 8.59 -25.03
C LEU A 80 23.19 8.91 -24.87
N THR A 81 22.32 8.21 -25.61
CA THR A 81 20.87 8.46 -25.61
C THR A 81 20.29 8.40 -24.19
N PHE A 82 20.58 7.34 -23.42
CA PHE A 82 19.99 7.23 -22.08
C PHE A 82 20.67 8.14 -21.04
N HIS A 83 21.94 8.56 -21.24
CA HIS A 83 22.55 9.56 -20.36
C HIS A 83 21.98 10.97 -20.62
N VAL A 84 21.75 11.33 -21.89
CA VAL A 84 21.06 12.57 -22.26
C VAL A 84 19.63 12.57 -21.72
N ALA A 85 18.95 11.43 -21.74
CA ALA A 85 17.63 11.28 -21.14
C ALA A 85 17.60 11.66 -19.65
N PHE A 86 18.55 11.20 -18.83
CA PHE A 86 18.63 11.61 -17.41
C PHE A 86 18.82 13.12 -17.22
N ILE A 87 19.58 13.77 -18.12
CA ILE A 87 19.74 15.23 -18.08
C ILE A 87 18.40 15.91 -18.36
N LEU A 88 17.65 15.46 -19.36
CA LEU A 88 16.31 15.99 -19.66
C LEU A 88 15.34 15.77 -18.50
N VAL A 89 15.35 14.60 -17.86
CA VAL A 89 14.53 14.33 -16.67
C VAL A 89 14.86 15.28 -15.53
N LEU A 90 16.14 15.58 -15.27
CA LEU A 90 16.55 16.52 -14.22
C LEU A 90 16.18 17.97 -14.57
N ILE A 91 16.23 18.36 -15.84
CA ILE A 91 15.76 19.68 -16.31
C ILE A 91 14.24 19.80 -16.17
N GLY A 92 13.49 18.77 -16.60
CA GLY A 92 12.04 18.71 -16.43
C GLY A 92 11.63 18.81 -14.97
N ALA A 93 12.28 18.04 -14.08
CA ALA A 93 12.05 18.13 -12.64
C ALA A 93 12.37 19.52 -12.05
N ALA A 94 13.38 20.22 -12.56
CA ALA A 94 13.67 21.59 -12.16
C ALA A 94 12.55 22.56 -12.60
N ILE A 95 12.02 22.40 -13.81
CA ILE A 95 10.88 23.21 -14.29
C ILE A 95 9.66 22.96 -13.41
N THR A 96 9.30 21.71 -13.16
CA THR A 96 8.19 21.34 -12.25
C THR A 96 8.37 21.96 -10.87
N ARG A 97 9.59 21.93 -10.32
CA ARG A 97 9.90 22.46 -8.99
C ARG A 97 9.71 23.98 -8.87
N TYR A 98 10.09 24.74 -9.90
CA TYR A 98 10.15 26.20 -9.84
C TYR A 98 8.99 26.92 -10.54
N ILE A 99 8.31 26.23 -11.47
CA ILE A 99 7.24 26.79 -12.30
C ILE A 99 5.91 26.08 -12.02
N GLY A 100 5.94 24.78 -11.74
CA GLY A 100 4.74 23.98 -11.50
C GLY A 100 4.06 24.29 -10.16
N PHE A 101 2.73 24.14 -10.12
CA PHE A 101 1.97 24.19 -8.88
C PHE A 101 0.79 23.22 -8.87
N GLU A 102 0.38 22.83 -7.67
CA GLU A 102 -0.72 21.89 -7.41
C GLU A 102 -1.75 22.52 -6.47
N GLY A 103 -3.02 22.15 -6.61
CA GLY A 103 -4.10 22.55 -5.73
C GLY A 103 -5.36 21.71 -5.90
N LEU A 104 -6.42 22.05 -5.16
CA LEU A 104 -7.71 21.37 -5.17
C LEU A 104 -8.82 22.34 -5.57
N MET A 105 -9.76 21.88 -6.38
CA MET A 105 -10.97 22.57 -6.77
C MET A 105 -12.16 21.72 -6.30
N HIS A 106 -12.97 22.28 -5.41
CA HIS A 106 -14.21 21.66 -4.93
C HIS A 106 -15.40 22.29 -5.66
N ILE A 107 -16.32 21.45 -6.15
CA ILE A 107 -17.49 21.89 -6.91
C ILE A 107 -18.68 21.04 -6.49
N ARG A 108 -19.81 21.67 -6.18
CA ARG A 108 -21.09 21.00 -5.91
C ARG A 108 -21.88 20.83 -7.21
N GLU A 109 -22.75 19.83 -7.26
CA GLU A 109 -23.59 19.60 -8.45
C GLU A 109 -24.42 20.84 -8.80
N GLY A 110 -24.42 21.19 -10.08
CA GLY A 110 -25.08 22.39 -10.61
C GLY A 110 -24.28 23.68 -10.44
N GLU A 111 -23.24 23.70 -9.60
CA GLU A 111 -22.37 24.85 -9.39
C GLU A 111 -21.19 24.88 -10.37
N GLN A 112 -20.58 26.06 -10.49
CA GLN A 112 -19.38 26.30 -11.27
C GLN A 112 -18.31 26.95 -10.40
N SER A 113 -17.05 26.59 -10.66
CA SER A 113 -15.90 27.14 -9.95
C SER A 113 -14.77 27.47 -10.92
N ASN A 114 -14.09 28.58 -10.64
CA ASN A 114 -12.80 28.94 -11.22
C ASN A 114 -11.72 29.10 -10.13
N VAL A 115 -11.96 28.58 -8.93
CA VAL A 115 -11.09 28.77 -7.77
C VAL A 115 -10.41 27.45 -7.40
N ILE A 116 -9.08 27.52 -7.27
CA ILE A 116 -8.24 26.42 -6.76
C ILE A 116 -7.69 26.82 -5.39
N VAL A 117 -7.79 25.93 -4.43
CA VAL A 117 -7.14 26.01 -3.12
C VAL A 117 -5.75 25.36 -3.22
N SER A 118 -4.68 26.13 -3.00
CA SER A 118 -3.31 25.65 -3.17
C SER A 118 -2.96 24.47 -2.25
N GLU A 119 -2.16 23.52 -2.73
CA GLU A 119 -1.65 22.43 -1.88
C GLU A 119 -0.69 22.95 -0.80
N GLN A 120 0.08 24.00 -1.13
CA GLN A 120 1.01 24.65 -0.21
C GLN A 120 0.28 25.62 0.73
N THR A 121 0.80 25.75 1.95
CA THR A 121 0.34 26.73 2.94
C THR A 121 1.15 28.02 2.86
N PHE A 122 0.49 29.15 3.06
CA PHE A 122 1.07 30.49 2.99
C PHE A 122 0.76 31.27 4.27
N LEU A 123 1.71 32.08 4.71
CA LEU A 123 1.42 33.26 5.53
C LEU A 123 0.98 34.37 4.57
N GLN A 124 -0.29 34.72 4.62
CA GLN A 124 -0.88 35.82 3.88
C GLN A 124 -0.93 37.02 4.80
N PHE A 125 -0.33 38.13 4.38
CA PHE A 125 -0.26 39.35 5.16
C PHE A 125 -0.72 40.53 4.30
N LYS A 126 -1.64 41.33 4.84
CA LYS A 126 -2.10 42.60 4.27
C LYS A 126 -2.07 43.67 5.36
N VAL A 127 -1.57 44.84 5.01
CA VAL A 127 -1.64 46.05 5.83
C VAL A 127 -2.16 47.21 5.00
N ASP A 128 -3.06 48.00 5.56
CA ASP A 128 -3.60 49.20 4.93
C ASP A 128 -3.75 50.36 5.95
N ASP A 129 -3.72 51.58 5.43
CA ASP A 129 -4.02 52.82 6.16
C ASP A 129 -5.32 53.49 5.67
N GLN A 130 -6.21 52.70 5.04
CA GLN A 130 -7.41 53.14 4.31
C GLN A 130 -7.15 53.95 3.02
N LYS A 131 -5.89 54.22 2.63
CA LYS A 131 -5.54 54.91 1.37
C LYS A 131 -4.65 54.05 0.48
N MET A 132 -3.65 53.44 1.07
CA MET A 132 -2.66 52.56 0.46
C MET A 132 -2.75 51.19 1.12
N GLN A 133 -2.41 50.15 0.35
CA GLN A 133 -2.40 48.77 0.83
C GLN A 133 -1.09 48.10 0.40
N TYR A 134 -0.47 47.38 1.32
CA TYR A 134 0.65 46.50 1.04
C TYR A 134 0.28 45.05 1.39
N SER A 135 0.60 44.11 0.51
CA SER A 135 0.34 42.70 0.74
C SER A 135 1.49 41.84 0.26
N PHE A 136 1.80 40.80 1.01
CA PHE A 136 2.74 39.77 0.59
C PHE A 136 2.29 38.40 1.06
N ASP A 137 2.65 37.37 0.30
CA ASP A 137 2.43 35.99 0.65
C ASP A 137 3.79 35.29 0.80
N LYS A 138 4.00 34.59 1.91
CA LYS A 138 5.19 33.77 2.12
C LYS A 138 4.81 32.29 2.20
N PRO A 139 5.34 31.41 1.32
CA PRO A 139 5.11 29.98 1.46
C PRO A 139 5.76 29.50 2.76
N LEU A 140 4.99 28.74 3.54
CA LEU A 140 5.44 28.14 4.80
C LEU A 140 5.25 26.63 4.74
N LEU A 141 6.25 25.89 5.21
CA LEU A 141 6.21 24.43 5.33
C LEU A 141 6.37 24.03 6.78
N LEU A 142 5.41 24.45 7.61
CA LEU A 142 5.41 24.17 9.05
C LEU A 142 5.07 22.71 9.32
N ASN A 143 5.73 22.12 10.30
CA ASN A 143 5.57 20.71 10.69
C ASN A 143 6.02 20.47 12.15
N PRO A 144 5.67 19.32 12.75
CA PRO A 144 6.01 19.04 14.15
C PRO A 144 7.51 18.88 14.45
N LEU A 145 8.35 18.58 13.45
CA LEU A 145 9.77 18.26 13.64
C LEU A 145 10.68 19.49 13.50
N TYR A 146 10.43 20.31 12.49
CA TYR A 146 11.27 21.46 12.16
C TYR A 146 10.46 22.58 11.51
N ASN A 147 10.39 23.73 12.17
CA ASN A 147 9.79 24.94 11.62
C ASN A 147 10.88 25.96 11.28
N GLU A 148 10.91 26.42 10.03
CA GLU A 148 11.81 27.49 9.61
C GLU A 148 11.37 28.80 10.29
N LYS A 149 12.14 29.25 11.28
CA LYS A 149 11.89 30.54 11.94
C LYS A 149 12.08 31.66 10.93
N PHE A 150 11.13 32.59 10.88
CA PHE A 150 11.20 33.75 10.00
C PHE A 150 11.12 35.06 10.78
N ASP A 151 11.74 36.09 10.22
CA ASP A 151 11.80 37.46 10.71
C ASP A 151 11.70 38.37 9.47
N ILE A 152 10.51 38.93 9.24
CA ILE A 152 10.18 39.69 8.02
C ILE A 152 10.10 41.16 8.39
N ASN A 153 10.98 41.98 7.81
CA ASN A 153 11.08 43.41 8.05
C ASN A 153 10.73 44.18 6.79
N PHE A 154 9.83 45.16 6.90
CA PHE A 154 9.51 46.09 5.83
C PHE A 154 8.99 47.43 6.40
N ASN A 155 9.04 48.48 5.58
CA ASN A 155 8.54 49.80 5.96
C ASN A 155 7.26 50.10 5.15
N PHE A 156 6.22 50.58 5.83
CA PHE A 156 4.97 51.01 5.21
C PHE A 156 4.60 52.41 5.71
N GLU A 157 4.57 53.38 4.79
CA GLU A 157 4.25 54.80 5.07
C GLU A 157 5.05 55.40 6.26
N GLY A 158 6.35 55.07 6.35
CA GLY A 158 7.24 55.59 7.40
C GLY A 158 7.20 54.84 8.73
N LYS A 159 6.39 53.77 8.85
CA LYS A 159 6.35 52.88 10.02
C LYS A 159 7.13 51.61 9.74
N GLU A 160 8.01 51.23 10.67
CA GLU A 160 8.75 49.97 10.58
C GLU A 160 7.88 48.82 11.11
N ILE A 161 7.65 47.81 10.29
CA ILE A 161 6.86 46.62 10.63
C ILE A 161 7.77 45.39 10.60
N ASN A 162 7.75 44.64 11.69
CA ASN A 162 8.45 43.38 11.86
C ASN A 162 7.44 42.27 12.18
N VAL A 163 7.43 41.20 11.38
CA VAL A 163 6.62 39.99 11.62
C VAL A 163 7.55 38.83 11.91
N LYS A 164 7.47 38.30 13.14
CA LYS A 164 8.38 37.28 13.64
C LYS A 164 7.65 36.01 14.04
N TYR A 165 8.22 34.87 13.66
CA TYR A 165 7.75 33.56 14.11
C TYR A 165 7.91 33.44 15.63
N LYS A 166 6.83 33.08 16.33
CA LYS A 166 6.87 32.74 17.76
C LYS A 166 6.75 31.23 17.97
N ASP A 167 5.65 30.63 17.52
CA ASP A 167 5.39 29.19 17.71
C ASP A 167 4.45 28.61 16.65
N PHE A 168 4.43 27.28 16.52
CA PHE A 168 3.52 26.54 15.65
C PHE A 168 2.99 25.30 16.37
N ILE A 169 1.67 25.24 16.51
CA ILE A 169 0.96 24.18 17.22
C ILE A 169 0.15 23.41 16.18
N PRO A 170 0.63 22.25 15.71
CA PRO A 170 -0.11 21.43 14.76
C PRO A 170 -1.36 20.85 15.42
N ASN A 171 -2.45 20.72 14.66
CA ASN A 171 -3.73 20.16 15.11
C ASN A 171 -4.15 20.75 16.47
N SER A 172 -4.17 22.08 16.57
CA SER A 172 -4.36 22.79 17.84
C SER A 172 -5.78 22.64 18.36
N VAL A 173 -5.90 22.35 19.66
CA VAL A 173 -7.16 22.37 20.39
C VAL A 173 -6.99 23.15 21.69
N ASP A 174 -8.08 23.72 22.16
CA ASP A 174 -8.14 24.28 23.50
C ASP A 174 -7.94 23.15 24.51
N THR A 175 -6.85 23.24 25.27
CA THR A 175 -6.51 22.30 26.32
C THR A 175 -6.42 23.04 27.63
N VAL A 176 -6.99 22.45 28.67
CA VAL A 176 -7.03 23.04 29.99
C VAL A 176 -5.78 22.62 30.75
N VAL A 177 -5.00 23.60 31.22
CA VAL A 177 -3.75 23.37 31.95
C VAL A 177 -3.89 23.88 33.40
N PRO A 178 -3.54 23.08 34.42
CA PRO A 178 -3.58 23.53 35.81
C PRO A 178 -2.56 24.63 36.09
N VAL A 179 -3.00 25.72 36.73
CA VAL A 179 -2.14 26.85 37.15
C VAL A 179 -2.53 27.31 38.55
N GLU A 180 -1.57 27.82 39.33
CA GLU A 180 -1.77 28.17 40.76
C GLU A 180 -2.82 29.27 41.00
N ASN A 181 -2.99 30.20 40.06
CA ASN A 181 -4.01 31.28 40.09
C ASN A 181 -4.99 31.13 38.91
N GLY A 182 -5.44 29.91 38.64
CA GLY A 182 -6.28 29.60 37.50
C GLY A 182 -7.75 29.95 37.73
N LYS A 183 -8.51 29.93 36.65
CA LYS A 183 -9.95 30.19 36.68
C LYS A 183 -10.72 28.87 36.77
N LYS A 184 -11.92 28.93 37.36
CA LYS A 184 -12.87 27.81 37.33
C LYS A 184 -13.53 27.71 35.95
N MET A 185 -13.53 26.53 35.35
CA MET A 185 -14.09 26.30 34.02
C MET A 185 -14.93 25.02 33.94
N LEU A 186 -16.07 25.10 33.25
CA LEU A 186 -16.94 23.98 32.95
C LEU A 186 -16.63 23.40 31.56
N GLU A 187 -16.32 22.11 31.47
CA GLU A 187 -16.09 21.41 30.18
C GLU A 187 -17.36 20.70 29.70
N ILE A 188 -17.85 21.15 28.55
CA ILE A 188 -18.99 20.58 27.83
C ILE A 188 -18.50 20.02 26.49
N VAL A 189 -18.87 18.80 26.16
CA VAL A 189 -18.58 18.19 24.85
C VAL A 189 -19.82 18.31 23.97
N THR A 190 -19.64 18.89 22.79
CA THR A 190 -20.68 19.01 21.76
C THR A 190 -20.36 18.15 20.53
N VAL A 191 -21.34 17.92 19.67
CA VAL A 191 -21.16 17.25 18.38
C VAL A 191 -21.35 18.30 17.28
N GLU A 192 -20.32 18.50 16.46
CA GLU A 192 -20.32 19.40 15.29
C GLU A 192 -19.99 18.57 14.03
N GLU A 193 -20.09 19.17 12.82
CA GLU A 193 -19.84 18.48 11.53
C GLU A 193 -18.47 17.76 11.45
N GLY A 194 -17.51 18.13 12.31
CA GLY A 194 -16.18 17.52 12.41
C GLY A 194 -15.99 16.48 13.53
N GLY A 195 -17.02 16.16 14.33
CA GLY A 195 -16.97 15.19 15.42
C GLY A 195 -17.24 15.78 16.82
N ARG A 196 -16.76 15.10 17.87
CA ARG A 196 -16.94 15.55 19.26
C ARG A 196 -15.94 16.66 19.57
N VAL A 197 -16.42 17.82 20.02
CA VAL A 197 -15.59 18.99 20.34
C VAL A 197 -15.78 19.39 21.79
N SER A 198 -14.67 19.57 22.52
CA SER A 198 -14.71 20.05 23.91
C SER A 198 -14.78 21.58 23.94
N ARG A 199 -15.66 22.12 24.78
CA ARG A 199 -15.95 23.54 24.90
C ARG A 199 -15.88 23.90 26.39
N PHE A 200 -15.14 24.97 26.67
CA PHE A 200 -14.95 25.47 28.04
C PHE A 200 -15.75 26.75 28.25
N ILE A 201 -16.44 26.85 29.40
CA ILE A 201 -17.16 28.03 29.86
C ILE A 201 -16.52 28.51 31.16
N GLU A 202 -16.05 29.75 31.21
CA GLU A 202 -15.47 30.35 32.41
C GLU A 202 -16.58 30.69 33.42
N SER A 203 -16.33 30.50 34.71
CA SER A 203 -17.27 30.87 35.76
C SER A 203 -17.60 32.37 35.70
N GLY A 204 -18.89 32.71 35.70
CA GLY A 204 -19.38 34.08 35.56
C GLY A 204 -19.52 34.55 34.11
N THR A 205 -19.44 33.64 33.13
CA THR A 205 -19.61 33.95 31.70
C THR A 205 -20.70 33.10 31.05
N THR A 206 -21.18 33.57 29.90
CA THR A 206 -22.13 32.85 29.05
C THR A 206 -21.50 32.56 27.68
N LYS A 207 -21.73 31.34 27.17
CA LYS A 207 -21.24 30.89 25.86
C LYS A 207 -22.38 30.36 25.01
N PHE A 208 -22.37 30.66 23.71
CA PHE A 208 -23.40 30.23 22.77
C PHE A 208 -23.04 28.89 22.12
N PHE A 209 -24.04 28.02 21.99
CA PHE A 209 -23.98 26.74 21.30
C PHE A 209 -25.10 26.73 20.25
N GLY A 210 -24.76 27.10 19.01
CA GLY A 210 -25.77 27.48 18.02
C GLY A 210 -26.55 28.72 18.50
N ASP A 211 -27.88 28.64 18.47
CA ASP A 211 -28.77 29.70 18.96
C ASP A 211 -29.02 29.66 20.48
N PHE A 212 -28.44 28.68 21.20
CA PHE A 212 -28.71 28.46 22.63
C PHE A 212 -27.57 29.00 23.52
N PRO A 213 -27.80 30.04 24.34
CA PRO A 213 -26.82 30.48 25.33
C PRO A 213 -26.79 29.54 26.54
N VAL A 214 -25.59 29.13 26.97
CA VAL A 214 -25.35 28.34 28.18
C VAL A 214 -24.44 29.15 29.12
N ALA A 215 -24.93 29.40 30.32
CA ALA A 215 -24.29 30.24 31.33
C ALA A 215 -23.73 29.37 32.47
N TYR A 216 -22.50 29.65 32.91
CA TYR A 216 -21.91 28.96 34.08
C TYR A 216 -21.68 29.94 35.22
N ASN A 217 -22.41 29.78 36.33
CA ASN A 217 -22.44 30.72 37.47
C ASN A 217 -22.70 32.18 37.05
N ASP A 218 -23.46 32.38 35.96
CA ASP A 218 -23.84 33.67 35.41
C ASP A 218 -25.37 33.76 35.30
N THR A 219 -25.94 34.83 35.83
CA THR A 219 -27.38 35.08 35.88
C THR A 219 -27.83 36.24 34.98
N THR A 220 -26.90 36.83 34.23
CA THR A 220 -27.14 38.08 33.47
C THR A 220 -28.11 37.90 32.30
N LEU A 221 -28.08 36.75 31.62
CA LEU A 221 -28.96 36.43 30.49
C LEU A 221 -30.17 35.60 30.95
N SER A 222 -31.39 36.12 30.75
CA SER A 222 -32.63 35.44 31.13
C SER A 222 -32.93 34.20 30.27
N GLU A 223 -32.54 34.22 29.00
CA GLU A 223 -32.81 33.18 28.00
C GLU A 223 -31.76 32.05 28.00
N ALA A 224 -30.75 32.12 28.86
CA ALA A 224 -29.67 31.14 28.92
C ALA A 224 -30.05 29.88 29.73
N ILE A 225 -29.52 28.72 29.32
CA ILE A 225 -29.46 27.52 30.14
C ILE A 225 -28.42 27.76 31.24
N LYS A 226 -28.87 27.95 32.47
CA LYS A 226 -28.04 28.35 33.61
C LYS A 226 -27.57 27.11 34.36
N ILE A 227 -26.26 26.93 34.43
CA ILE A 227 -25.60 25.87 35.19
C ILE A 227 -24.92 26.53 36.40
N ASN A 228 -25.34 26.15 37.61
CA ASN A 228 -24.83 26.74 38.85
C ASN A 228 -24.21 25.68 39.76
N GLU A 229 -23.05 26.02 40.34
CA GLU A 229 -22.38 25.23 41.37
C GLU A 229 -23.06 25.45 42.73
N THR A 230 -23.55 24.36 43.34
CA THR A 230 -24.15 24.36 44.68
C THR A 230 -23.37 23.43 45.62
N THR A 231 -23.65 23.46 46.92
CA THR A 231 -22.99 22.59 47.93
C THR A 231 -23.18 21.10 47.68
N ASP A 232 -24.25 20.71 46.98
CA ASP A 232 -24.61 19.31 46.70
C ASP A 232 -24.31 18.87 45.26
N GLY A 233 -23.71 19.74 44.42
CA GLY A 233 -23.35 19.46 43.02
C GLY A 233 -23.77 20.55 42.03
N LEU A 234 -23.70 20.25 40.74
CA LEU A 234 -24.14 21.15 39.67
C LEU A 234 -25.66 21.05 39.46
N THR A 235 -26.32 22.20 39.38
CA THR A 235 -27.75 22.32 39.06
C THR A 235 -27.92 23.03 37.72
N VAL A 236 -29.00 22.71 37.01
CA VAL A 236 -29.37 23.34 35.75
C VAL A 236 -30.78 23.93 35.83
N LEU A 237 -30.91 25.15 35.33
CA LEU A 237 -32.18 25.84 35.11
C LEU A 237 -32.25 26.27 33.64
N SER A 238 -33.21 25.71 32.91
CA SER A 238 -33.36 25.94 31.46
C SER A 238 -34.74 26.55 31.17
N PRO A 239 -34.84 27.56 30.30
CA PRO A 239 -36.13 28.05 29.79
C PRO A 239 -36.76 27.10 28.74
N TYR A 240 -36.05 26.05 28.35
CA TYR A 240 -36.48 25.03 27.39
C TYR A 240 -36.56 23.65 28.04
N ASP A 241 -37.43 22.77 27.53
CA ASP A 241 -37.40 21.34 27.87
C ASP A 241 -36.16 20.69 27.21
N ILE A 242 -35.31 20.05 28.01
CA ILE A 242 -34.07 19.42 27.53
C ILE A 242 -34.22 17.90 27.65
N GLN A 243 -34.21 17.18 26.54
CA GLN A 243 -34.18 15.72 26.58
C GLN A 243 -32.80 15.25 27.02
N TYR A 244 -32.71 14.18 27.79
CA TYR A 244 -31.42 13.55 28.07
C TYR A 244 -31.43 12.04 27.88
N LEU A 245 -30.29 11.49 27.48
CA LEU A 245 -29.98 10.06 27.44
C LEU A 245 -28.82 9.77 28.40
N SER A 246 -29.04 8.91 29.36
CA SER A 246 -28.01 8.43 30.30
C SER A 246 -27.10 7.42 29.59
N MET A 247 -25.79 7.67 29.59
CA MET A 247 -24.83 6.77 28.93
C MET A 247 -24.51 5.51 29.74
N ASP A 248 -24.91 5.47 31.01
CA ASP A 248 -24.64 4.33 31.89
C ASP A 248 -25.62 3.17 31.68
N ASP A 249 -26.88 3.49 31.40
CA ASP A 249 -27.98 2.53 31.31
C ASP A 249 -28.89 2.73 30.09
N GLN A 250 -28.56 3.70 29.22
CA GLN A 250 -29.36 4.09 28.04
C GLN A 250 -30.79 4.56 28.38
N SER A 251 -31.06 4.93 29.63
CA SER A 251 -32.35 5.48 30.02
C SER A 251 -32.52 6.90 29.47
N THR A 252 -33.74 7.23 29.02
CA THR A 252 -34.09 8.57 28.54
C THR A 252 -34.94 9.33 29.57
N GLY A 253 -34.83 10.65 29.57
CA GLY A 253 -35.65 11.53 30.41
C GLY A 253 -35.72 12.95 29.86
N VAL A 254 -36.40 13.84 30.57
CA VAL A 254 -36.55 15.26 30.19
C VAL A 254 -36.29 16.12 31.42
N LEU A 255 -35.43 17.13 31.27
CA LEU A 255 -35.34 18.24 32.21
C LEU A 255 -36.46 19.22 31.87
N ILE A 256 -37.38 19.39 32.81
CA ILE A 256 -38.55 20.26 32.67
C ILE A 256 -38.12 21.73 32.67
N ARG A 257 -38.64 22.53 31.74
CA ARG A 257 -38.41 24.00 31.70
C ARG A 257 -38.77 24.69 33.01
N ASP A 258 -38.08 25.80 33.29
CA ASP A 258 -38.30 26.69 34.45
C ASP A 258 -38.21 25.99 35.83
N SER A 259 -37.60 24.81 35.88
CA SER A 259 -37.42 24.02 37.10
C SER A 259 -35.95 23.70 37.34
N ILE A 260 -35.48 23.94 38.57
CA ILE A 260 -34.12 23.62 39.00
C ILE A 260 -33.99 22.10 39.13
N GLN A 261 -33.09 21.52 38.34
CA GLN A 261 -32.85 20.08 38.31
C GLN A 261 -31.36 19.77 38.35
N GLU A 262 -31.02 18.52 38.68
CA GLU A 262 -29.63 18.08 38.82
C GLU A 262 -28.94 17.94 37.45
N PHE A 263 -27.73 18.50 37.32
CA PHE A 263 -26.92 18.41 36.11
C PHE A 263 -25.79 17.40 36.28
N LYS A 264 -26.01 16.17 35.77
CA LYS A 264 -25.05 15.06 35.88
C LYS A 264 -24.12 14.95 34.68
N ASN A 265 -22.92 14.43 34.94
CA ASN A 265 -22.00 13.98 33.89
C ASN A 265 -22.52 12.67 33.27
N ARG A 266 -21.93 12.26 32.14
CA ARG A 266 -22.30 11.01 31.42
C ARG A 266 -23.77 10.95 30.98
N ARG A 267 -24.40 12.12 30.81
CA ARG A 267 -25.70 12.29 30.15
C ARG A 267 -25.52 13.10 28.87
N LEU A 268 -26.18 12.67 27.81
CA LEU A 268 -26.32 13.41 26.57
C LEU A 268 -27.57 14.25 26.64
N TYR A 269 -27.43 15.57 26.79
CA TYR A 269 -28.50 16.53 26.80
C TYR A 269 -28.77 17.03 25.37
N SER A 270 -30.02 17.09 24.96
CA SER A 270 -30.46 17.44 23.61
C SER A 270 -31.51 18.55 23.67
N VAL A 271 -31.23 19.69 23.05
CA VAL A 271 -32.11 20.87 22.98
C VAL A 271 -32.02 21.50 21.60
N GLY A 272 -33.15 21.61 20.89
CA GLY A 272 -33.23 22.28 19.59
C GLY A 272 -32.23 21.80 18.53
N GLY A 273 -31.88 20.51 18.52
CA GLY A 273 -30.89 19.93 17.60
C GLY A 273 -29.44 20.00 18.10
N VAL A 274 -29.16 20.71 19.19
CA VAL A 274 -27.84 20.77 19.83
C VAL A 274 -27.71 19.65 20.87
N GLN A 275 -26.61 18.91 20.81
CA GLN A 275 -26.26 17.86 21.76
C GLN A 275 -25.09 18.28 22.65
N LEU A 276 -25.26 18.21 23.97
CA LEU A 276 -24.32 18.64 25.00
C LEU A 276 -24.05 17.48 25.97
N VAL A 277 -22.79 17.29 26.36
CA VAL A 277 -22.39 16.32 27.39
C VAL A 277 -21.52 17.02 28.42
N PHE A 278 -21.94 17.02 29.68
CA PHE A 278 -21.06 17.45 30.76
C PHE A 278 -19.97 16.40 30.99
N LYS A 279 -18.70 16.82 30.83
CA LYS A 279 -17.55 15.94 30.98
C LYS A 279 -16.91 16.11 32.35
N GLU A 280 -16.42 17.30 32.67
CA GLU A 280 -15.68 17.57 33.91
C GLU A 280 -15.71 19.05 34.31
N LEU A 281 -15.54 19.32 35.61
CA LEU A 281 -15.40 20.66 36.16
C LEU A 281 -13.96 20.90 36.60
N HIS A 282 -13.35 21.96 36.07
CA HIS A 282 -11.95 22.33 36.32
C HIS A 282 -11.86 23.48 37.33
N GLN A 283 -11.11 23.31 38.42
CA GLN A 283 -11.13 24.25 39.56
C GLN A 283 -10.10 25.39 39.47
N SER A 284 -8.90 25.14 38.94
CA SER A 284 -7.83 26.17 38.85
C SER A 284 -7.01 25.96 37.58
N VAL A 285 -7.52 26.47 36.47
CA VAL A 285 -6.97 26.17 35.15
C VAL A 285 -6.93 27.38 34.23
N GLU A 286 -6.10 27.30 33.20
CA GLU A 286 -6.05 28.24 32.08
C GLU A 286 -6.14 27.47 30.76
N ILE A 287 -6.76 28.07 29.74
CA ILE A 287 -6.83 27.46 28.41
C ILE A 287 -5.53 27.77 27.68
N GLN A 288 -4.77 26.74 27.34
CA GLN A 288 -3.64 26.84 26.43
C GLN A 288 -3.93 26.05 25.16
N LYS A 289 -3.44 26.55 24.03
CA LYS A 289 -3.49 25.80 22.78
C LYS A 289 -2.40 24.74 22.82
N MET A 290 -2.79 23.48 22.68
CA MET A 290 -1.85 22.36 22.58
C MET A 290 -2.23 21.49 21.38
N THR A 291 -1.27 20.71 20.89
CA THR A 291 -1.54 19.70 19.86
C THR A 291 -2.52 18.66 20.41
N ALA A 292 -3.61 18.44 19.69
CA ALA A 292 -4.66 17.53 20.14
C ALA A 292 -4.15 16.09 20.28
N GLU A 293 -4.74 15.37 21.23
CA GLU A 293 -4.57 13.93 21.32
C GLU A 293 -5.08 13.21 20.06
N LYS A 294 -4.51 12.04 19.76
CA LYS A 294 -4.84 11.26 18.56
C LYS A 294 -6.35 10.99 18.48
N GLY A 295 -6.98 11.41 17.37
CA GLY A 295 -8.41 11.19 17.10
C GLY A 295 -9.29 12.42 17.31
N VAL A 296 -8.75 13.50 17.89
CA VAL A 296 -9.41 14.81 17.96
C VAL A 296 -8.88 15.67 16.82
N ARG A 297 -9.78 16.25 16.03
CA ARG A 297 -9.45 17.09 14.87
C ARG A 297 -9.54 18.57 15.27
N GLY A 298 -8.44 19.29 15.11
CA GLY A 298 -8.30 20.73 15.32
C GLY A 298 -7.64 21.39 14.11
N GLU A 299 -7.62 22.72 14.10
CA GLU A 299 -6.93 23.52 13.07
C GLU A 299 -5.47 23.73 13.48
N ASP A 300 -4.54 23.85 12.54
CA ASP A 300 -3.17 24.24 12.88
C ASP A 300 -3.17 25.70 13.34
N ALA A 301 -2.37 26.02 14.38
CA ALA A 301 -2.22 27.38 14.88
C ALA A 301 -0.78 27.87 14.69
N LEU A 302 -0.62 28.95 13.95
CA LEU A 302 0.64 29.67 13.80
C LEU A 302 0.61 30.93 14.68
N VAL A 303 1.52 31.03 15.65
CA VAL A 303 1.66 32.20 16.52
C VAL A 303 2.78 33.09 15.99
N VAL A 304 2.46 34.35 15.74
CA VAL A 304 3.41 35.37 15.25
C VAL A 304 3.38 36.62 16.11
N ASP A 305 4.55 37.23 16.26
CA ASP A 305 4.72 38.54 16.86
C ASP A 305 4.72 39.59 15.74
N VAL A 306 3.78 40.54 15.79
CA VAL A 306 3.72 41.69 14.89
C VAL A 306 4.14 42.93 15.65
N ILE A 307 5.27 43.48 15.29
CA ILE A 307 5.85 44.67 15.92
C ILE A 307 5.72 45.82 14.91
N CYS A 308 5.08 46.92 15.33
CA CYS A 308 5.03 48.15 14.56
C CYS A 308 5.68 49.26 15.39
N ASN A 309 6.81 49.80 14.90
CA ASN A 309 7.72 50.66 15.65
C ASN A 309 8.12 49.99 16.98
N ASP A 310 7.62 50.47 18.13
CA ASP A 310 7.93 49.93 19.46
C ASP A 310 6.79 49.07 20.06
N LYS A 311 5.62 48.99 19.40
CA LYS A 311 4.48 48.23 19.93
C LYS A 311 4.42 46.83 19.33
N LYS A 312 4.35 45.85 20.22
CA LYS A 312 4.23 44.43 19.90
C LYS A 312 2.79 43.95 20.11
N ASN A 313 2.25 43.26 19.10
CA ASN A 313 0.99 42.53 19.20
C ASN A 313 1.23 41.06 18.84
N GLU A 314 0.71 40.14 19.65
CA GLU A 314 0.81 38.71 19.40
C GLU A 314 -0.46 38.22 18.72
N VAL A 315 -0.31 37.50 17.61
CA VAL A 315 -1.42 37.10 16.76
C VAL A 315 -1.36 35.59 16.54
N THR A 316 -2.46 34.91 16.85
CA THR A 316 -2.63 33.48 16.54
C THR A 316 -3.45 33.34 15.26
N LEU A 317 -2.84 32.75 14.23
CA LEU A 317 -3.47 32.49 12.94
C LEU A 317 -3.89 31.02 12.86
N PHE A 318 -5.18 30.79 12.70
CA PHE A 318 -5.74 29.46 12.53
C PHE A 318 -5.91 29.13 11.05
N GLY A 319 -5.54 27.92 10.68
CA GLY A 319 -5.83 27.35 9.37
C GLY A 319 -5.01 26.10 9.12
N GLY A 320 -4.69 25.82 7.86
CA GLY A 320 -3.97 24.61 7.51
C GLY A 320 -4.07 24.28 6.02
N LYS A 321 -3.52 23.11 5.67
CA LYS A 321 -3.56 22.62 4.30
C LYS A 321 -4.98 22.19 3.90
N GLY A 322 -5.43 22.62 2.73
CA GLY A 322 -6.67 22.17 2.09
C GLY A 322 -7.91 22.99 2.45
N TYR A 323 -7.77 24.02 3.29
CA TYR A 323 -8.86 24.92 3.66
C TYR A 323 -8.47 26.37 3.38
N THR A 324 -9.45 27.17 2.98
CA THR A 324 -9.31 28.62 2.88
C THR A 324 -9.22 29.20 4.28
N SER A 325 -8.16 29.95 4.51
CA SER A 325 -7.80 30.42 5.85
C SER A 325 -8.64 31.62 6.24
N ARG A 326 -9.07 31.68 7.52
CA ARG A 326 -9.80 32.84 8.03
C ARG A 326 -8.84 34.00 8.28
N ASN A 327 -9.20 35.19 7.78
CA ASN A 327 -8.42 36.40 8.05
C ASN A 327 -8.61 36.85 9.49
N THR A 328 -7.50 36.98 10.21
CA THR A 328 -7.43 37.63 11.52
C THR A 328 -7.14 39.11 11.29
N ILE A 329 -8.11 39.96 11.65
CA ILE A 329 -8.03 41.40 11.43
C ILE A 329 -7.81 42.10 12.77
N PHE A 330 -6.84 43.01 12.84
CA PHE A 330 -6.56 43.82 14.02
C PHE A 330 -5.97 45.18 13.64
N GLN A 331 -6.01 46.13 14.57
CA GLN A 331 -5.41 47.45 14.39
C GLN A 331 -4.19 47.63 15.30
N LEU A 332 -3.13 48.23 14.76
CA LEU A 332 -1.93 48.59 15.52
C LEU A 332 -1.36 49.90 14.99
N GLU A 333 -1.13 50.87 15.89
CA GLU A 333 -0.60 52.20 15.56
C GLU A 333 -1.36 52.92 14.42
N GLY A 334 -2.67 52.72 14.29
CA GLY A 334 -3.50 53.34 13.25
C GLY A 334 -3.38 52.71 11.85
N LEU A 335 -2.74 51.55 11.73
CA LEU A 335 -2.78 50.69 10.55
C LEU A 335 -3.75 49.52 10.78
N ASN A 336 -4.45 49.09 9.72
CA ASN A 336 -5.26 47.88 9.72
C ASN A 336 -4.41 46.72 9.19
N PHE A 337 -4.38 45.61 9.94
CA PHE A 337 -3.69 44.39 9.57
C PHE A 337 -4.71 43.30 9.29
N SER A 338 -4.51 42.53 8.23
CA SER A 338 -5.26 41.32 7.91
C SER A 338 -4.28 40.19 7.60
N MET A 339 -4.28 39.17 8.44
CA MET A 339 -3.33 38.07 8.38
C MET A 339 -4.04 36.73 8.37
N ALA A 340 -3.53 35.77 7.60
CA ALA A 340 -4.04 34.41 7.58
C ALA A 340 -2.92 33.39 7.36
N TYR A 341 -3.15 32.16 7.84
CA TYR A 341 -2.24 31.03 7.66
C TYR A 341 -2.98 29.83 7.09
N GLY A 342 -2.53 29.33 5.94
CA GLY A 342 -3.04 28.10 5.31
C GLY A 342 -3.07 28.19 3.80
N SER A 343 -3.86 27.33 3.15
CA SER A 343 -3.95 27.32 1.68
C SER A 343 -4.52 28.63 1.12
N LYS A 344 -3.99 29.08 -0.02
CA LYS A 344 -4.46 30.28 -0.71
C LYS A 344 -5.34 29.94 -1.92
N GLU A 345 -6.22 30.85 -2.26
CA GLU A 345 -7.03 30.76 -3.49
C GLU A 345 -6.21 31.22 -4.69
N ILE A 346 -6.33 30.46 -5.79
CA ILE A 346 -5.72 30.73 -7.09
C ILE A 346 -6.84 30.68 -8.11
N LEU A 347 -7.06 31.78 -8.83
CA LEU A 347 -8.05 31.85 -9.89
C LEU A 347 -7.50 31.24 -11.18
N VAL A 348 -8.27 30.33 -11.78
CA VAL A 348 -8.05 29.87 -13.15
C VAL A 348 -8.79 30.75 -14.15
N PRO A 349 -8.30 30.85 -15.39
CA PRO A 349 -8.83 31.81 -16.35
C PRO A 349 -10.09 31.32 -17.10
N PHE A 350 -10.66 30.19 -16.71
CA PHE A 350 -11.88 29.56 -17.23
C PHE A 350 -12.68 28.95 -16.07
N GLU A 351 -13.94 28.59 -16.31
CA GLU A 351 -14.83 28.01 -15.31
C GLU A 351 -15.07 26.52 -15.59
N ILE A 352 -15.21 25.73 -14.52
CA ILE A 352 -15.64 24.33 -14.59
C ILE A 352 -16.96 24.22 -13.84
N LYS A 353 -17.99 23.75 -14.52
CA LYS A 353 -19.29 23.42 -13.93
C LYS A 353 -19.40 21.92 -13.72
N LEU A 354 -19.86 21.49 -12.53
CA LEU A 354 -20.23 20.09 -12.29
C LEU A 354 -21.69 19.90 -12.71
N ASP A 355 -21.92 19.13 -13.77
CA ASP A 355 -23.28 18.83 -14.23
C ASP A 355 -23.89 17.65 -13.47
N ASN A 356 -23.09 16.61 -13.18
CA ASN A 356 -23.53 15.41 -12.48
C ASN A 356 -22.34 14.62 -11.90
N PHE A 357 -22.45 14.10 -10.69
CA PHE A 357 -21.50 13.20 -10.04
C PHE A 357 -22.07 11.78 -9.99
N ILE A 358 -21.24 10.79 -10.36
CA ILE A 358 -21.67 9.40 -10.51
C ILE A 358 -20.72 8.50 -9.71
N LEU A 359 -21.25 7.81 -8.71
CA LEU A 359 -20.52 6.80 -7.93
C LEU A 359 -20.94 5.39 -8.34
N ALA A 360 -20.15 4.73 -9.19
CA ALA A 360 -20.37 3.32 -9.49
C ALA A 360 -19.84 2.45 -8.34
N LYS A 361 -20.62 1.46 -7.91
CA LYS A 361 -20.28 0.52 -6.83
C LYS A 361 -20.05 -0.89 -7.40
N TYR A 362 -19.39 -1.76 -6.63
CA TYR A 362 -19.34 -3.18 -6.97
C TYR A 362 -20.71 -3.82 -6.68
N PRO A 363 -21.20 -4.75 -7.53
CA PRO A 363 -22.49 -5.37 -7.32
C PRO A 363 -22.65 -5.95 -5.91
N GLY A 364 -23.72 -5.58 -5.19
CA GLY A 364 -23.98 -6.03 -3.82
C GLY A 364 -22.99 -5.56 -2.74
N SER A 365 -22.13 -4.57 -3.05
CA SER A 365 -21.17 -3.98 -2.12
C SER A 365 -21.33 -2.46 -2.05
N MET A 366 -20.91 -1.86 -0.93
CA MET A 366 -20.75 -0.40 -0.80
C MET A 366 -19.37 0.08 -1.28
N SER A 367 -18.51 -0.84 -1.73
CA SER A 367 -17.19 -0.52 -2.23
C SER A 367 -17.27 0.19 -3.59
N PRO A 368 -16.63 1.36 -3.75
CA PRO A 368 -16.64 2.09 -5.01
C PRO A 368 -15.87 1.31 -6.10
N SER A 369 -16.46 1.22 -7.29
CA SER A 369 -15.89 0.59 -8.49
C SER A 369 -15.41 1.62 -9.53
N SER A 370 -16.00 2.81 -9.54
CA SER A 370 -15.50 4.09 -10.10
C SER A 370 -16.24 5.27 -9.45
N TYR A 371 -15.65 6.46 -9.51
CA TYR A 371 -16.33 7.72 -9.20
C TYR A 371 -15.98 8.73 -10.28
N GLU A 372 -17.01 9.35 -10.86
CA GLU A 372 -16.97 10.08 -12.12
C GLU A 372 -17.67 11.44 -11.96
N SER A 373 -17.12 12.47 -12.57
CA SER A 373 -17.72 13.80 -12.64
C SER A 373 -17.98 14.16 -14.10
N GLU A 374 -19.23 14.38 -14.46
CA GLU A 374 -19.59 15.04 -15.72
C GLU A 374 -19.45 16.54 -15.54
N VAL A 375 -18.50 17.14 -16.26
CA VAL A 375 -18.21 18.57 -16.14
C VAL A 375 -18.35 19.28 -17.47
N THR A 376 -18.75 20.54 -17.43
CA THR A 376 -18.71 21.45 -18.57
C THR A 376 -17.65 22.52 -18.32
N LEU A 377 -16.65 22.57 -19.19
CA LEU A 377 -15.64 23.63 -19.19
C LEU A 377 -16.17 24.81 -20.00
N ILE A 378 -16.06 26.01 -19.44
CA ILE A 378 -16.53 27.26 -20.03
C ILE A 378 -15.35 28.24 -20.05
N ASP A 379 -14.81 28.51 -21.24
CA ASP A 379 -13.79 29.53 -21.45
C ASP A 379 -14.31 30.64 -22.37
N ASN A 380 -14.49 31.84 -21.82
CA ASN A 380 -14.97 33.01 -22.56
C ASN A 380 -13.83 33.76 -23.28
N ARG A 381 -12.59 33.30 -23.18
CA ARG A 381 -11.42 33.90 -23.85
C ARG A 381 -11.36 33.45 -25.33
N ASN A 382 -10.67 34.23 -26.17
CA ASN A 382 -10.27 33.87 -27.55
C ASN A 382 -11.34 33.24 -28.48
N GLY A 383 -12.62 33.65 -28.36
CA GLY A 383 -13.69 33.20 -29.26
C GLY A 383 -14.75 32.30 -28.61
N GLY A 384 -14.60 31.97 -27.33
CA GLY A 384 -15.59 31.22 -26.57
C GLY A 384 -15.53 29.72 -26.86
N GLU A 385 -14.93 28.94 -25.96
CA GLU A 385 -14.95 27.49 -26.01
C GLU A 385 -15.80 26.94 -24.87
N THR A 386 -16.73 26.04 -25.19
CA THR A 386 -17.53 25.34 -24.20
C THR A 386 -17.73 23.90 -24.63
N PHE A 387 -17.31 22.96 -23.80
CA PHE A 387 -17.48 21.54 -24.06
C PHE A 387 -17.65 20.76 -22.76
N SER A 388 -18.39 19.67 -22.83
CA SER A 388 -18.57 18.75 -21.72
C SER A 388 -17.60 17.58 -21.81
N GLN A 389 -17.04 17.19 -20.68
CA GLN A 389 -16.14 16.05 -20.55
C GLN A 389 -16.45 15.30 -19.26
N ARG A 390 -16.25 13.98 -19.27
CA ARG A 390 -16.27 13.17 -18.04
C ARG A 390 -14.87 13.04 -17.47
N ILE A 391 -14.71 13.37 -16.20
CA ILE A 391 -13.47 13.17 -15.43
C ILE A 391 -13.70 11.98 -14.51
N PHE A 392 -12.84 10.97 -14.58
CA PHE A 392 -12.88 9.84 -13.66
C PHE A 392 -11.48 9.22 -13.53
N MET A 393 -11.35 8.19 -12.70
CA MET A 393 -10.05 7.54 -12.47
C MET A 393 -9.45 7.02 -13.80
N ASN A 394 -8.23 7.48 -14.12
CA ASN A 394 -7.53 7.23 -15.40
C ASN A 394 -8.12 7.95 -16.64
N ASN A 395 -8.99 8.94 -16.46
CA ASN A 395 -9.46 9.82 -17.53
C ASN A 395 -9.51 11.28 -17.04
N VAL A 396 -8.51 12.06 -17.44
CA VAL A 396 -8.28 13.43 -16.95
C VAL A 396 -8.73 14.47 -17.97
N LEU A 397 -9.06 15.67 -17.49
CA LEU A 397 -9.31 16.84 -18.33
C LEU A 397 -8.03 17.68 -18.42
N ASP A 398 -7.53 17.89 -19.63
CA ASP A 398 -6.37 18.73 -19.93
C ASP A 398 -6.82 19.96 -20.73
N TYR A 399 -6.57 21.17 -20.21
CA TYR A 399 -6.93 22.42 -20.87
C TYR A 399 -6.00 23.58 -20.46
N ASP A 400 -5.51 24.36 -21.43
CA ASP A 400 -4.63 25.53 -21.21
C ASP A 400 -3.42 25.28 -20.27
N GLY A 401 -2.86 24.07 -20.29
CA GLY A 401 -1.76 23.66 -19.41
C GLY A 401 -2.17 23.22 -18.00
N TYR A 402 -3.46 23.29 -17.66
CA TYR A 402 -4.05 22.74 -16.44
C TYR A 402 -4.55 21.33 -16.67
N ARG A 403 -4.30 20.48 -15.68
CA ARG A 403 -4.77 19.10 -15.63
C ARG A 403 -5.69 18.92 -14.43
N PHE A 404 -6.92 18.51 -14.66
CA PHE A 404 -7.92 18.21 -13.65
C PHE A 404 -8.12 16.70 -13.56
N PHE A 405 -8.04 16.18 -12.34
CA PHE A 405 -8.29 14.77 -12.07
C PHE A 405 -9.16 14.60 -10.84
N GLN A 406 -9.95 13.53 -10.84
CA GLN A 406 -10.82 13.18 -9.74
C GLN A 406 -10.00 12.72 -8.53
N SER A 407 -9.96 13.53 -7.46
CA SER A 407 -9.18 13.23 -6.25
C SER A 407 -10.04 12.54 -5.19
N SER A 408 -11.15 13.17 -4.81
CA SER A 408 -12.11 12.66 -3.82
C SER A 408 -13.51 13.20 -4.11
N TYR A 409 -14.47 12.89 -3.25
CA TYR A 409 -15.87 13.30 -3.37
C TYR A 409 -16.47 13.52 -1.97
N ASP A 410 -17.58 14.25 -1.92
CA ASP A 410 -18.31 14.51 -0.68
C ASP A 410 -19.12 13.26 -0.27
N GLN A 411 -19.26 13.02 1.04
CA GLN A 411 -19.95 11.81 1.54
C GLN A 411 -21.43 11.75 1.20
N ASP A 412 -22.04 12.89 0.86
CA ASP A 412 -23.43 12.99 0.41
C ASP A 412 -23.60 12.69 -1.09
N GLU A 413 -22.53 12.34 -1.80
CA GLU A 413 -22.50 12.02 -3.24
C GLU A 413 -22.93 13.20 -4.14
N LEU A 414 -22.91 14.45 -3.65
CA LEU A 414 -23.36 15.65 -4.38
C LEU A 414 -22.23 16.65 -4.70
N GLY A 415 -20.97 16.27 -4.46
CA GLY A 415 -19.84 17.15 -4.65
C GLY A 415 -18.58 16.42 -5.07
N THR A 416 -17.81 17.08 -5.94
CA THR A 416 -16.55 16.58 -6.49
C THR A 416 -15.38 17.40 -5.96
N VAL A 417 -14.29 16.71 -5.63
CA VAL A 417 -13.00 17.35 -5.36
C VAL A 417 -12.04 16.96 -6.47
N LEU A 418 -11.80 17.91 -7.37
CA LEU A 418 -10.82 17.78 -8.43
C LEU A 418 -9.47 18.26 -7.91
N SER A 419 -8.42 17.50 -8.14
CA SER A 419 -7.07 18.01 -7.94
C SER A 419 -6.56 18.54 -9.26
N VAL A 420 -5.85 19.66 -9.18
CA VAL A 420 -5.43 20.46 -10.33
C VAL A 420 -3.92 20.62 -10.30
N ASN A 421 -3.29 20.31 -11.43
CA ASN A 421 -1.86 20.49 -11.61
C ASN A 421 -1.61 21.38 -12.84
N HIS A 422 -0.70 22.33 -12.73
CA HIS A 422 -0.24 23.16 -13.83
C HIS A 422 1.27 22.98 -14.03
N ASP A 423 1.66 21.96 -14.79
CA ASP A 423 3.05 21.61 -15.07
C ASP A 423 3.26 21.01 -16.47
N PHE A 424 2.74 21.70 -17.50
CA PHE A 424 2.86 21.23 -18.88
C PHE A 424 4.32 21.04 -19.33
N TRP A 425 5.17 22.06 -19.13
CA TRP A 425 6.56 22.03 -19.61
C TRP A 425 7.44 21.04 -18.84
N GLY A 426 7.30 20.95 -17.51
CA GLY A 426 8.06 20.01 -16.70
C GLY A 426 7.71 18.57 -17.05
N THR A 427 6.41 18.28 -17.20
CA THR A 427 5.90 16.98 -17.64
C THR A 427 6.40 16.62 -19.05
N LEU A 428 6.25 17.52 -20.03
CA LEU A 428 6.63 17.25 -21.43
C LEU A 428 8.12 16.92 -21.57
N ILE A 429 9.00 17.72 -20.98
CA ILE A 429 10.46 17.50 -21.07
C ILE A 429 10.86 16.21 -20.36
N THR A 430 10.25 15.93 -19.21
CA THR A 430 10.46 14.68 -18.49
C THR A 430 10.04 13.48 -19.32
N TYR A 431 8.91 13.55 -20.03
CA TYR A 431 8.39 12.46 -20.87
C TYR A 431 9.26 12.20 -22.09
N ILE A 432 9.80 13.25 -22.73
CA ILE A 432 10.82 13.11 -23.79
C ILE A 432 12.06 12.40 -23.21
N GLY A 433 12.47 12.77 -22.00
CA GLY A 433 13.51 12.07 -21.25
C GLY A 433 13.18 10.58 -21.07
N TYR A 434 12.00 10.23 -20.54
CA TYR A 434 11.58 8.85 -20.33
C TYR A 434 11.59 8.03 -21.62
N PHE A 435 11.07 8.59 -22.71
CA PHE A 435 11.07 7.94 -24.01
C PHE A 435 12.50 7.63 -24.50
N LEU A 436 13.39 8.63 -24.48
CA LEU A 436 14.79 8.45 -24.88
C LEU A 436 15.52 7.47 -23.96
N LEU A 437 15.20 7.46 -22.67
CA LEU A 437 15.76 6.53 -21.70
C LEU A 437 15.46 5.09 -22.08
N ILE A 438 14.18 4.77 -22.32
CA ILE A 438 13.69 3.45 -22.71
C ILE A 438 14.38 3.00 -24.01
N VAL A 439 14.38 3.87 -25.02
CA VAL A 439 15.02 3.59 -26.32
C VAL A 439 16.52 3.32 -26.14
N GLY A 440 17.24 4.16 -25.38
CA GLY A 440 18.68 4.01 -25.15
C GLY A 440 19.04 2.72 -24.40
N MET A 441 18.23 2.32 -23.42
CA MET A 441 18.42 1.06 -22.68
C MET A 441 18.17 -0.17 -23.57
N ILE A 442 17.10 -0.18 -24.37
CA ILE A 442 16.82 -1.27 -25.33
C ILE A 442 17.94 -1.38 -26.36
N LEU A 443 18.37 -0.25 -26.95
CA LEU A 443 19.47 -0.22 -27.92
C LEU A 443 20.78 -0.74 -27.31
N THR A 444 21.03 -0.52 -26.01
CA THR A 444 22.23 -1.00 -25.32
C THR A 444 22.26 -2.52 -25.22
N LEU A 445 21.12 -3.19 -25.06
CA LEU A 445 21.02 -4.65 -25.00
C LEU A 445 21.22 -5.31 -26.38
N ILE A 446 20.82 -4.63 -27.46
CA ILE A 446 20.86 -5.15 -28.84
C ILE A 446 22.17 -4.80 -29.56
N SER A 447 22.80 -3.68 -29.22
CA SER A 447 23.99 -3.17 -29.93
C SER A 447 25.18 -4.14 -29.91
N LYS A 448 25.78 -4.35 -31.09
CA LYS A 448 26.94 -5.25 -31.27
C LYS A 448 28.19 -4.78 -30.49
N ASN A 449 28.31 -3.49 -30.22
CA ASN A 449 29.47 -2.87 -29.58
C ASN A 449 29.25 -2.57 -28.09
N SER A 450 28.12 -2.98 -27.51
CA SER A 450 27.85 -2.78 -26.09
C SER A 450 28.67 -3.71 -25.21
N ARG A 451 28.93 -3.28 -23.97
CA ARG A 451 29.54 -4.11 -22.91
C ARG A 451 28.78 -5.41 -22.71
N PHE A 452 27.45 -5.37 -22.81
CA PHE A 452 26.60 -6.55 -22.71
C PHE A 452 26.97 -7.62 -23.75
N ASN A 453 27.15 -7.22 -25.01
CA ASN A 453 27.59 -8.14 -26.06
C ASN A 453 29.06 -8.56 -25.91
N THR A 454 29.93 -7.70 -25.40
CA THR A 454 31.32 -8.05 -25.07
C THR A 454 31.38 -9.17 -24.02
N LEU A 455 30.59 -9.06 -22.95
CA LEU A 455 30.49 -10.08 -21.89
C LEU A 455 29.95 -11.39 -22.46
N ARG A 456 28.89 -11.33 -23.26
CA ARG A 456 28.31 -12.50 -23.95
C ARG A 456 29.35 -13.21 -24.83
N LYS A 457 30.14 -12.47 -25.60
CA LYS A 457 31.23 -13.02 -26.45
C LYS A 457 32.34 -13.64 -25.62
N SER A 458 32.75 -13.00 -24.52
CA SER A 458 33.76 -13.53 -23.59
C SER A 458 33.34 -14.88 -23.01
N ILE A 459 32.07 -15.01 -22.59
CA ILE A 459 31.56 -16.27 -22.05
C ILE A 459 31.49 -17.34 -23.15
N LYS A 460 31.03 -16.99 -24.36
CA LYS A 460 31.02 -17.93 -25.50
C LYS A 460 32.42 -18.46 -25.85
N LYS A 461 33.45 -17.60 -25.80
CA LYS A 461 34.86 -17.99 -26.05
C LYS A 461 35.38 -18.95 -24.97
N MET A 462 35.05 -18.71 -23.70
CA MET A 462 35.40 -19.61 -22.60
C MET A 462 34.73 -21.00 -22.75
N ARG A 463 33.50 -21.03 -23.29
CA ARG A 463 32.73 -22.26 -23.49
C ARG A 463 33.15 -23.07 -24.73
N ALA A 464 33.52 -22.44 -25.83
CA ALA A 464 33.97 -23.13 -27.05
C ALA A 464 35.19 -24.06 -26.80
N ARG A 465 36.06 -23.70 -25.83
CA ARG A 465 37.15 -24.57 -25.36
C ARG A 465 36.67 -25.85 -24.65
N ARG A 466 35.45 -25.88 -24.12
CA ARG A 466 34.86 -27.00 -23.37
C ARG A 466 33.98 -27.92 -24.23
N GLU A 467 33.55 -27.50 -25.42
CA GLU A 467 32.52 -28.21 -26.22
C GLU A 467 33.06 -29.09 -27.36
N ALA A 468 34.35 -29.05 -27.70
CA ALA A 468 34.95 -29.79 -28.82
C ALA A 468 35.02 -31.34 -28.65
N VAL A 469 34.43 -31.93 -27.61
CA VAL A 469 34.66 -33.35 -27.21
C VAL A 469 33.37 -34.21 -27.17
N THR A 470 32.20 -33.71 -27.59
CA THR A 470 30.93 -34.44 -27.40
C THR A 470 29.98 -34.38 -28.60
N ILE A 471 30.41 -34.86 -29.76
CA ILE A 471 29.51 -35.14 -30.88
C ILE A 471 29.87 -36.51 -31.47
N LEU A 472 29.35 -37.58 -30.88
CA LEU A 472 29.00 -38.80 -31.63
C LEU A 472 28.03 -39.68 -30.81
N LEU A 473 26.91 -39.97 -31.46
CA LEU A 473 25.91 -41.01 -31.22
C LEU A 473 24.87 -40.90 -30.10
N PHE A 474 23.67 -41.18 -30.60
CA PHE A 474 22.32 -41.20 -30.05
C PHE A 474 21.91 -42.67 -29.86
N MET A 475 21.06 -42.97 -28.86
CA MET A 475 19.86 -43.85 -28.94
C MET A 475 19.49 -44.49 -27.58
N PHE A 476 18.21 -44.32 -27.21
CA PHE A 476 17.29 -45.16 -26.41
C PHE A 476 17.67 -45.53 -24.95
N THR A 477 16.80 -45.61 -23.92
CA THR A 477 15.35 -45.93 -23.76
C THR A 477 14.78 -45.30 -22.48
N LEU A 478 13.43 -45.25 -22.41
CA LEU A 478 12.54 -44.86 -21.29
C LEU A 478 12.41 -45.90 -20.16
N GLY A 479 11.96 -45.46 -18.98
CA GLY A 479 11.39 -46.31 -17.92
C GLY A 479 10.60 -45.49 -16.87
N THR A 480 9.38 -45.90 -16.57
CA THR A 480 8.40 -45.33 -15.61
C THR A 480 8.48 -46.02 -14.24
N VAL A 481 8.03 -45.35 -13.16
CA VAL A 481 7.79 -45.96 -11.83
C VAL A 481 6.45 -45.47 -11.27
N SER A 482 5.58 -46.43 -10.92
CA SER A 482 4.33 -46.24 -10.18
C SER A 482 4.60 -46.06 -8.68
N ALA A 483 3.79 -45.20 -8.02
CA ALA A 483 3.74 -45.09 -6.56
C ALA A 483 2.58 -45.92 -6.00
N GLN A 484 2.86 -46.62 -4.90
CA GLN A 484 1.96 -47.51 -4.17
C GLN A 484 1.25 -46.74 -3.03
N HIS A 485 -0.01 -47.11 -2.82
CA HIS A 485 -0.95 -46.57 -1.83
C HIS A 485 -0.51 -46.83 -0.38
N ASP A 486 -0.75 -45.84 0.50
CA ASP A 486 -0.81 -46.01 1.95
C ASP A 486 -2.26 -45.98 2.47
N THR A 487 -2.48 -46.81 3.49
CA THR A 487 -3.73 -47.11 4.17
C THR A 487 -4.22 -45.99 5.11
N PRO A 488 -5.54 -45.78 5.28
CA PRO A 488 -6.06 -44.81 6.23
C PRO A 488 -6.22 -45.39 7.64
N HIS A 489 -5.86 -44.58 8.64
CA HIS A 489 -6.19 -44.81 10.05
C HIS A 489 -7.65 -44.42 10.34
N LYS A 490 -8.34 -45.26 11.13
CA LYS A 490 -9.66 -45.01 11.70
C LYS A 490 -9.58 -44.07 12.90
N THR A 491 -10.48 -43.09 12.96
CA THR A 491 -10.95 -42.48 14.22
C THR A 491 -12.41 -42.01 14.07
N ASN A 492 -13.26 -42.52 14.98
CA ASN A 492 -14.57 -42.09 15.48
C ASN A 492 -15.63 -41.47 14.55
N GLU A 493 -16.83 -42.04 14.65
CA GLU A 493 -18.05 -41.77 13.88
C GLU A 493 -18.54 -40.32 14.01
N PHE A 494 -18.11 -39.49 13.06
CA PHE A 494 -18.89 -38.36 12.56
C PHE A 494 -19.38 -38.75 11.15
N VAL A 495 -20.67 -38.58 10.87
CA VAL A 495 -21.20 -38.92 9.54
C VAL A 495 -20.77 -37.85 8.54
N VAL A 496 -19.83 -38.23 7.67
CA VAL A 496 -19.29 -37.34 6.63
C VAL A 496 -20.30 -37.22 5.49
N ILE A 497 -20.57 -35.99 5.05
CA ILE A 497 -21.42 -35.71 3.88
C ILE A 497 -20.76 -36.33 2.64
N ASP A 498 -21.57 -36.96 1.78
CA ASP A 498 -21.08 -37.57 0.55
C ASP A 498 -20.29 -36.57 -0.30
N GLU A 499 -19.14 -37.02 -0.83
CA GLU A 499 -18.23 -36.15 -1.57
C GLU A 499 -18.85 -35.65 -2.88
N GLN A 500 -19.62 -36.48 -3.60
CA GLN A 500 -20.26 -36.09 -4.85
C GLN A 500 -21.37 -35.06 -4.61
N HIS A 501 -22.14 -35.23 -3.53
CA HIS A 501 -23.12 -34.24 -3.12
C HIS A 501 -22.47 -32.91 -2.70
N ALA A 502 -21.39 -32.96 -1.91
CA ALA A 502 -20.65 -31.77 -1.51
C ALA A 502 -20.01 -31.05 -2.71
N GLU A 503 -19.64 -31.75 -3.78
CA GLU A 503 -19.21 -31.12 -5.04
C GLU A 503 -20.34 -30.34 -5.72
N LYS A 504 -21.58 -30.84 -5.71
CA LYS A 504 -22.74 -30.12 -6.25
C LYS A 504 -23.05 -28.86 -5.44
N PHE A 505 -22.97 -28.94 -4.11
CA PHE A 505 -23.06 -27.77 -3.24
C PHE A 505 -21.96 -26.73 -3.57
N GLY A 506 -20.72 -27.19 -3.74
CA GLY A 506 -19.60 -26.31 -4.10
C GLY A 506 -19.71 -25.63 -5.47
N LYS A 507 -20.56 -26.14 -6.38
CA LYS A 507 -20.82 -25.53 -7.69
C LYS A 507 -21.82 -24.38 -7.65
N LEU A 508 -22.60 -24.24 -6.58
CA LEU A 508 -23.49 -23.08 -6.43
C LEU A 508 -22.65 -21.80 -6.42
N LEU A 509 -23.26 -20.71 -6.88
CA LEU A 509 -22.62 -19.41 -6.89
C LEU A 509 -22.96 -18.64 -5.62
N VAL A 510 -22.00 -17.85 -5.14
CA VAL A 510 -22.13 -16.97 -3.99
C VAL A 510 -21.53 -15.60 -4.30
N GLN A 511 -22.17 -14.53 -3.82
CA GLN A 511 -21.60 -13.19 -3.85
C GLN A 511 -20.81 -12.93 -2.57
N ASP A 512 -19.51 -12.62 -2.69
CA ASP A 512 -18.72 -12.22 -1.53
C ASP A 512 -18.98 -10.77 -1.08
N ALA A 513 -18.38 -10.36 0.04
CA ALA A 513 -18.53 -9.01 0.57
C ALA A 513 -17.97 -7.91 -0.37
N GLY A 514 -17.04 -8.27 -1.26
CA GLY A 514 -16.49 -7.39 -2.29
C GLY A 514 -17.34 -7.31 -3.56
N GLY A 515 -18.43 -8.09 -3.64
CA GLY A 515 -19.36 -8.11 -4.77
C GLY A 515 -19.00 -9.09 -5.89
N ARG A 516 -17.95 -9.90 -5.75
CA ARG A 516 -17.57 -10.91 -6.74
C ARG A 516 -18.45 -12.13 -6.61
N ILE A 517 -19.02 -12.57 -7.74
CA ILE A 517 -19.70 -13.86 -7.85
C ILE A 517 -18.65 -14.96 -8.09
N LYS A 518 -18.59 -15.95 -7.19
CA LYS A 518 -17.66 -17.09 -7.28
C LYS A 518 -18.34 -18.40 -6.85
N PRO A 519 -17.79 -19.57 -7.21
CA PRO A 519 -18.29 -20.85 -6.71
C PRO A 519 -18.14 -20.94 -5.19
N ILE A 520 -19.10 -21.57 -4.51
CA ILE A 520 -18.98 -21.89 -3.07
C ILE A 520 -17.71 -22.68 -2.80
N GLN A 521 -17.24 -23.51 -3.74
CA GLN A 521 -15.98 -24.23 -3.60
C GLN A 521 -14.79 -23.31 -3.36
N THR A 522 -14.72 -22.17 -4.05
CA THR A 522 -13.65 -21.18 -3.85
C THR A 522 -13.75 -20.59 -2.44
N MET A 523 -14.94 -20.13 -2.06
CA MET A 523 -15.21 -19.54 -0.75
C MET A 523 -14.93 -20.53 0.40
N ALA A 524 -15.36 -21.79 0.26
CA ALA A 524 -15.14 -22.84 1.24
C ALA A 524 -13.65 -23.11 1.45
N SER A 525 -12.86 -23.15 0.36
CA SER A 525 -11.41 -23.29 0.43
C SER A 525 -10.76 -22.07 1.09
N GLU A 526 -11.19 -20.84 0.75
CA GLU A 526 -10.74 -19.61 1.39
C GLU A 526 -11.00 -19.61 2.91
N VAL A 527 -12.23 -19.92 3.31
CA VAL A 527 -12.65 -20.01 4.72
C VAL A 527 -11.82 -21.08 5.45
N LEU A 528 -11.70 -22.29 4.88
CA LEU A 528 -10.97 -23.37 5.53
C LEU A 528 -9.50 -23.02 5.72
N ARG A 529 -8.84 -22.47 4.69
CA ARG A 529 -7.45 -22.02 4.78
C ARG A 529 -7.30 -20.88 5.78
N LYS A 530 -8.22 -19.92 5.83
CA LYS A 530 -8.13 -18.76 6.72
C LYS A 530 -8.29 -19.15 8.19
N VAL A 531 -9.22 -20.05 8.49
CA VAL A 531 -9.50 -20.55 9.85
C VAL A 531 -8.46 -21.57 10.31
N THR A 532 -8.19 -22.59 9.50
CA THR A 532 -7.41 -23.78 9.91
C THR A 532 -5.97 -23.80 9.41
N ARG A 533 -5.66 -23.02 8.36
CA ARG A 533 -4.40 -23.06 7.61
C ARG A 533 -4.12 -24.41 6.93
N LYS A 534 -5.18 -25.15 6.59
CA LYS A 534 -5.11 -26.45 5.90
C LYS A 534 -6.07 -26.47 4.71
N GLU A 535 -5.78 -27.30 3.70
CA GLU A 535 -6.67 -27.57 2.55
C GLU A 535 -7.74 -28.62 2.87
N GLN A 536 -7.51 -29.43 3.91
CA GLN A 536 -8.43 -30.47 4.39
C GLN A 536 -8.43 -30.48 5.92
N PHE A 537 -9.56 -30.87 6.51
CA PHE A 537 -9.71 -30.99 7.95
C PHE A 537 -10.39 -32.31 8.29
N ASN A 538 -9.77 -33.12 9.15
CA ASN A 538 -10.26 -34.47 9.51
C ASN A 538 -10.63 -35.34 8.29
N ASN A 539 -9.78 -35.35 7.26
CA ASN A 539 -9.97 -36.05 5.98
C ASN A 539 -11.18 -35.58 5.14
N MET A 540 -11.80 -34.45 5.48
CA MET A 540 -12.86 -33.83 4.69
C MET A 540 -12.28 -32.71 3.83
N ASN A 541 -12.79 -32.59 2.60
CA ASN A 541 -12.50 -31.46 1.73
C ASN A 541 -13.24 -30.19 2.19
N ALA A 542 -12.87 -29.03 1.66
CA ALA A 542 -13.41 -27.74 2.10
C ALA A 542 -14.94 -27.63 1.96
N ASN A 543 -15.53 -28.19 0.89
CA ASN A 543 -16.98 -28.17 0.68
C ASN A 543 -17.70 -28.97 1.76
N GLN A 544 -17.21 -30.18 2.07
CA GLN A 544 -17.74 -31.03 3.12
C GLN A 544 -17.65 -30.34 4.48
N VAL A 545 -16.50 -29.72 4.80
CA VAL A 545 -16.31 -29.00 6.05
C VAL A 545 -17.29 -27.84 6.17
N MET A 546 -17.35 -26.95 5.16
CA MET A 546 -18.23 -25.78 5.20
C MET A 546 -19.71 -26.18 5.30
N LEU A 547 -20.16 -27.11 4.47
CA LEU A 547 -21.55 -27.59 4.51
C LEU A 547 -21.87 -28.25 5.85
N SER A 548 -20.94 -29.04 6.39
CA SER A 548 -21.10 -29.70 7.69
C SER A 548 -21.12 -28.71 8.85
N MET A 549 -20.32 -27.63 8.79
CA MET A 549 -20.34 -26.53 9.76
C MET A 549 -21.72 -25.87 9.83
N MET A 550 -22.38 -25.71 8.69
CA MET A 550 -23.72 -25.12 8.61
C MET A 550 -24.82 -26.08 9.05
N TYR A 551 -24.70 -27.36 8.66
CA TYR A 551 -25.68 -28.39 8.99
C TYR A 551 -25.65 -28.77 10.48
N ASN A 552 -24.45 -28.87 11.10
CA ASN A 552 -24.29 -29.21 12.51
C ASN A 552 -23.34 -28.24 13.25
N PRO A 553 -23.75 -26.97 13.48
CA PRO A 553 -22.90 -25.98 14.14
C PRO A 553 -22.47 -26.42 15.55
N GLY A 554 -23.35 -27.10 16.28
CA GLY A 554 -23.07 -27.52 17.67
C GLY A 554 -21.91 -28.51 17.80
N TYR A 555 -21.70 -29.39 16.81
CA TYR A 555 -20.51 -30.24 16.73
C TYR A 555 -19.26 -29.40 16.42
N TRP A 556 -19.34 -28.55 15.40
CA TRP A 556 -18.19 -27.80 14.89
C TRP A 556 -17.69 -26.71 15.84
N GLN A 557 -18.57 -26.11 16.64
CA GLN A 557 -18.18 -25.14 17.66
C GLN A 557 -17.27 -25.75 18.75
N LYS A 558 -17.29 -27.07 18.92
CA LYS A 558 -16.45 -27.83 19.86
C LYS A 558 -15.16 -28.33 19.22
N GLN A 559 -15.03 -28.29 17.90
CA GLN A 559 -13.82 -28.76 17.21
C GLN A 559 -12.71 -27.72 17.33
N PRO A 560 -11.49 -28.10 17.75
CA PRO A 560 -10.35 -27.20 17.79
C PRO A 560 -9.83 -26.96 16.38
N MET A 561 -10.43 -25.98 15.68
CA MET A 561 -10.11 -25.68 14.28
C MET A 561 -9.56 -24.27 14.05
N ILE A 562 -9.79 -23.33 14.97
CA ILE A 562 -9.35 -21.94 14.82
C ILE A 562 -7.87 -21.85 15.20
N LYS A 563 -7.00 -21.51 14.24
CA LYS A 563 -5.57 -21.38 14.50
C LYS A 563 -5.28 -20.21 15.46
N VAL A 564 -4.41 -20.44 16.44
CA VAL A 564 -3.90 -19.42 17.38
C VAL A 564 -2.37 -19.49 17.43
N ASN A 565 -1.66 -18.40 17.12
CA ASN A 565 -0.19 -18.38 17.06
C ASN A 565 0.47 -17.47 18.11
N HIS A 566 -0.09 -17.40 19.33
CA HIS A 566 0.51 -16.67 20.45
C HIS A 566 0.34 -17.42 21.77
N PRO A 567 1.41 -17.66 22.58
CA PRO A 567 1.33 -18.43 23.82
C PRO A 567 0.28 -17.93 24.82
N ASP A 568 0.14 -16.61 24.96
CA ASP A 568 -0.85 -16.03 25.88
C ASP A 568 -2.30 -16.24 25.41
N LEU A 569 -2.56 -16.17 24.09
CA LEU A 569 -3.86 -16.49 23.53
C LEU A 569 -4.14 -17.99 23.58
N GLU A 570 -3.13 -18.82 23.36
CA GLU A 570 -3.24 -20.28 23.50
C GLU A 570 -3.70 -20.64 24.92
N LYS A 571 -3.15 -19.97 25.94
CA LYS A 571 -3.60 -20.14 27.33
C LYS A 571 -5.01 -19.59 27.55
N LYS A 572 -5.30 -18.36 27.13
CA LYS A 572 -6.62 -17.70 27.31
C LYS A 572 -7.75 -18.51 26.65
N LEU A 573 -7.53 -18.99 25.43
CA LEU A 573 -8.52 -19.69 24.61
C LEU A 573 -8.43 -21.23 24.74
N LYS A 574 -7.67 -21.74 25.72
CA LYS A 574 -7.49 -23.18 25.98
C LYS A 574 -7.18 -23.97 24.71
N ALA A 575 -6.29 -23.44 23.88
CA ALA A 575 -5.94 -24.02 22.59
C ALA A 575 -5.17 -25.33 22.78
N VAL A 576 -5.50 -26.33 21.97
CA VAL A 576 -4.79 -27.62 21.90
C VAL A 576 -4.03 -27.65 20.57
N ASP A 577 -2.74 -27.94 20.60
CA ASP A 577 -1.87 -27.94 19.41
C ASP A 577 -1.94 -26.66 18.56
N LYS A 578 -2.08 -25.51 19.24
CA LYS A 578 -2.25 -24.17 18.62
C LYS A 578 -3.58 -23.99 17.89
N TYR A 579 -4.60 -24.76 18.25
CA TYR A 579 -5.96 -24.64 17.73
C TYR A 579 -6.97 -24.50 18.87
N ALA A 580 -7.82 -23.47 18.80
CA ALA A 580 -8.91 -23.25 19.73
C ALA A 580 -10.24 -23.69 19.11
N ALA A 581 -11.14 -24.19 19.95
CA ALA A 581 -12.54 -24.40 19.58
C ALA A 581 -13.30 -23.07 19.68
N PHE A 582 -14.32 -22.87 18.86
CA PHE A 582 -15.13 -21.64 18.89
C PHE A 582 -15.77 -21.42 20.27
N ILE A 583 -16.20 -22.49 20.94
CA ILE A 583 -16.76 -22.41 22.29
C ILE A 583 -15.77 -21.84 23.34
N ASN A 584 -14.46 -21.97 23.11
CA ASN A 584 -13.44 -21.45 24.03
C ASN A 584 -13.25 -19.93 23.93
N PHE A 585 -13.93 -19.25 23.01
CA PHE A 585 -13.93 -17.80 22.92
C PHE A 585 -14.93 -17.15 23.86
N PHE A 586 -15.80 -17.95 24.49
CA PHE A 586 -16.81 -17.50 25.42
C PHE A 586 -16.51 -18.09 26.80
N ASP A 587 -16.68 -17.27 27.84
CA ASP A 587 -16.58 -17.74 29.21
C ASP A 587 -17.87 -18.43 29.68
N LYS A 588 -17.97 -18.74 30.98
CA LYS A 588 -19.13 -19.41 31.56
C LYS A 588 -20.41 -18.55 31.54
N ASP A 589 -20.27 -17.24 31.41
CA ASP A 589 -21.34 -16.25 31.38
C ASP A 589 -21.64 -15.79 29.93
N PHE A 590 -21.14 -16.53 28.94
CA PHE A 590 -21.24 -16.27 27.50
C PHE A 590 -20.64 -14.92 27.07
N GLN A 591 -19.70 -14.37 27.84
CA GLN A 591 -18.97 -13.16 27.44
C GLN A 591 -17.80 -13.49 26.53
N TYR A 592 -17.57 -12.66 25.52
CA TYR A 592 -16.50 -12.85 24.54
C TYR A 592 -15.14 -12.47 25.14
N ILE A 593 -14.27 -13.46 25.32
CA ILE A 593 -13.06 -13.37 26.16
C ILE A 593 -12.03 -12.35 25.62
N ILE A 594 -11.90 -12.24 24.29
CA ILE A 594 -10.89 -11.37 23.66
C ILE A 594 -11.44 -10.01 23.20
N ALA A 595 -12.68 -9.65 23.55
CA ALA A 595 -13.32 -8.40 23.12
C ALA A 595 -12.47 -7.16 23.45
N LYS A 596 -12.05 -7.01 24.71
CA LYS A 596 -11.24 -5.87 25.17
C LYS A 596 -9.87 -5.84 24.49
N ASP A 597 -9.23 -6.99 24.37
CA ASP A 597 -7.93 -7.11 23.70
C ASP A 597 -8.04 -6.70 22.22
N ALA A 598 -9.13 -7.07 21.54
CA ALA A 598 -9.39 -6.74 20.14
C ALA A 598 -9.66 -5.24 19.97
N ASP A 599 -10.47 -4.64 20.86
CA ASP A 599 -10.73 -3.19 20.84
C ASP A 599 -9.45 -2.38 21.06
N GLU A 600 -8.63 -2.76 22.05
CA GLU A 600 -7.35 -2.11 22.32
C GLU A 600 -6.37 -2.27 21.16
N ALA A 601 -6.28 -3.46 20.56
CA ALA A 601 -5.43 -3.72 19.40
C ALA A 601 -5.86 -2.90 18.17
N ASN A 602 -7.17 -2.79 17.91
CA ASN A 602 -7.70 -2.03 16.79
C ASN A 602 -7.50 -0.52 16.95
N ARG A 603 -7.52 0.01 18.18
CA ARG A 603 -7.23 1.43 18.47
C ARG A 603 -5.77 1.83 18.25
N LYS A 604 -4.83 0.88 18.31
CA LYS A 604 -3.40 1.14 18.06
C LYS A 604 -3.13 1.33 16.56
N LYS A 605 -2.20 2.24 16.23
CA LYS A 605 -1.68 2.35 14.85
C LYS A 605 -1.04 1.01 14.44
N PRO A 606 -1.11 0.59 13.17
CA PRO A 606 -0.51 -0.67 12.73
C PRO A 606 0.97 -0.86 13.12
N ALA A 607 1.74 0.24 13.13
CA ALA A 607 3.14 0.26 13.55
C ALA A 607 3.34 0.06 15.06
N GLU A 608 2.38 0.47 15.88
CA GLU A 608 2.39 0.36 17.36
C GLU A 608 1.81 -0.97 17.85
N ARG A 609 1.14 -1.73 16.97
CA ARG A 609 0.59 -3.06 17.29
C ARG A 609 1.70 -4.07 17.54
N THR A 610 1.72 -4.62 18.76
CA THR A 610 2.60 -5.71 19.15
C THR A 610 2.25 -7.01 18.40
N LYS A 611 3.10 -8.04 18.53
CA LYS A 611 2.79 -9.37 17.99
C LYS A 611 1.52 -9.96 18.61
N TYR A 612 1.27 -9.66 19.88
CA TYR A 612 0.03 -10.06 20.57
C TYR A 612 -1.17 -9.38 19.92
N ASP A 613 -1.15 -8.05 19.78
CA ASP A 613 -2.24 -7.26 19.19
C ASP A 613 -2.63 -7.77 17.80
N LYS A 614 -1.64 -8.09 16.96
CA LYS A 614 -1.86 -8.62 15.60
C LYS A 614 -2.48 -10.01 15.61
N GLU A 615 -2.02 -10.89 16.50
CA GLU A 615 -2.63 -12.21 16.61
C GLU A 615 -4.05 -12.15 17.19
N VAL A 616 -4.33 -11.22 18.12
CA VAL A 616 -5.70 -10.99 18.61
C VAL A 616 -6.64 -10.64 17.46
N ILE A 617 -6.30 -9.63 16.64
CA ILE A 617 -7.12 -9.23 15.49
C ILE A 617 -7.32 -10.40 14.51
N ALA A 618 -6.24 -11.12 14.19
CA ALA A 618 -6.32 -12.24 13.25
C ALA A 618 -7.12 -13.44 13.79
N VAL A 619 -7.08 -13.69 15.09
CA VAL A 619 -7.84 -14.76 15.76
C VAL A 619 -9.32 -14.37 15.91
N ASP A 620 -9.59 -13.10 16.21
CA ASP A 620 -10.94 -12.52 16.24
C ASP A 620 -11.61 -12.60 14.87
N GLU A 621 -10.91 -12.24 13.80
CA GLU A 621 -11.39 -12.38 12.42
C GLU A 621 -11.76 -13.84 12.10
N ARG A 622 -10.91 -14.81 12.47
CA ARG A 622 -11.19 -16.25 12.25
C ARG A 622 -12.42 -16.72 13.02
N ALA A 623 -12.63 -16.23 14.24
CA ALA A 623 -13.80 -16.55 15.04
C ALA A 623 -15.08 -15.96 14.41
N ASN A 624 -15.03 -14.69 13.97
CA ASN A 624 -16.13 -14.04 13.26
C ASN A 624 -16.48 -14.75 11.95
N ILE A 625 -15.48 -15.20 11.19
CA ILE A 625 -15.70 -16.03 9.99
C ILE A 625 -16.46 -17.32 10.37
N CYS A 626 -16.01 -18.05 11.39
CA CYS A 626 -16.70 -19.27 11.84
C CYS A 626 -18.17 -18.97 12.23
N PHE A 627 -18.38 -17.89 12.98
CA PHE A 627 -19.71 -17.45 13.39
C PHE A 627 -20.62 -17.18 12.19
N MET A 628 -20.13 -16.44 11.18
CA MET A 628 -20.89 -16.19 9.95
C MET A 628 -21.20 -17.47 9.15
N VAL A 629 -20.29 -18.46 9.13
CA VAL A 629 -20.59 -19.78 8.54
C VAL A 629 -21.69 -20.48 9.33
N TYR A 630 -21.58 -20.56 10.66
CA TYR A 630 -22.54 -21.28 11.50
C TYR A 630 -23.96 -20.74 11.37
N GLN A 631 -24.12 -19.44 11.15
CA GLN A 631 -25.42 -18.83 10.91
C GLN A 631 -25.91 -18.97 9.46
N GLY A 632 -25.00 -19.24 8.52
CA GLY A 632 -25.29 -19.19 7.09
C GLY A 632 -25.31 -17.78 6.51
N ALA A 633 -24.88 -16.77 7.26
CA ALA A 633 -24.81 -15.37 6.83
C ALA A 633 -23.83 -15.15 5.65
N MET A 634 -22.80 -16.00 5.55
CA MET A 634 -21.86 -15.96 4.41
C MET A 634 -22.44 -16.51 3.09
N LEU A 635 -23.55 -17.27 3.11
CA LEU A 635 -24.17 -17.79 1.89
C LEU A 635 -25.12 -16.78 1.25
N ARG A 636 -24.57 -15.71 0.67
CA ARG A 636 -25.30 -14.80 -0.20
C ARG A 636 -25.53 -15.43 -1.57
N ILE A 637 -26.50 -16.34 -1.65
CA ILE A 637 -26.77 -17.19 -2.82
C ILE A 637 -28.09 -16.86 -3.53
N PHE A 638 -28.90 -15.94 -2.98
CA PHE A 638 -30.20 -15.57 -3.52
C PHE A 638 -30.17 -14.16 -4.13
N PRO A 639 -30.12 -14.01 -5.46
CA PRO A 639 -30.21 -12.70 -6.12
C PRO A 639 -31.58 -12.04 -5.95
N LYS A 640 -31.60 -10.74 -5.67
CA LYS A 640 -32.83 -9.93 -5.65
C LYS A 640 -33.21 -9.48 -7.07
N ALA A 641 -34.47 -9.69 -7.43
CA ALA A 641 -34.98 -9.33 -8.75
C ALA A 641 -34.99 -7.80 -8.96
N ASN A 642 -34.53 -7.35 -10.14
CA ASN A 642 -34.52 -5.94 -10.57
C ASN A 642 -33.81 -4.97 -9.60
N ASP A 643 -32.84 -5.45 -8.83
CA ASP A 643 -32.04 -4.62 -7.94
C ASP A 643 -30.98 -3.87 -8.77
N GLU A 644 -30.93 -2.54 -8.68
CA GLU A 644 -29.97 -1.71 -9.44
C GLU A 644 -28.52 -2.11 -9.17
N ASN A 645 -28.21 -2.51 -7.93
CA ASN A 645 -26.88 -2.94 -7.52
C ASN A 645 -26.66 -4.46 -7.67
N ASN A 646 -27.59 -5.22 -8.26
CA ASN A 646 -27.52 -6.68 -8.43
C ASN A 646 -27.13 -7.41 -7.12
N THR A 647 -27.75 -7.05 -5.99
CA THR A 647 -27.40 -7.57 -4.67
C THR A 647 -27.94 -8.99 -4.44
N TRP A 648 -27.12 -9.86 -3.88
CA TRP A 648 -27.48 -11.20 -3.45
C TRP A 648 -27.52 -11.26 -1.92
N TYR A 649 -28.51 -11.97 -1.40
CA TYR A 649 -28.79 -12.06 0.02
C TYR A 649 -28.62 -13.48 0.55
N SER A 650 -28.38 -13.59 1.85
CA SER A 650 -28.46 -14.86 2.56
C SER A 650 -29.91 -15.23 2.87
N SER A 651 -30.15 -16.50 3.21
CA SER A 651 -31.49 -16.96 3.64
C SER A 651 -32.00 -16.24 4.90
N LEU A 652 -31.10 -15.67 5.71
CA LEU A 652 -31.44 -14.89 6.91
C LEU A 652 -32.08 -13.54 6.56
N GLU A 653 -31.77 -13.04 5.37
CA GLU A 653 -32.17 -11.72 4.89
C GLU A 653 -33.41 -11.80 3.99
N TYR A 654 -34.26 -12.82 4.19
CA TYR A 654 -35.46 -13.09 3.39
C TYR A 654 -36.48 -11.92 3.38
N ASN A 655 -36.41 -11.03 4.37
CA ASN A 655 -37.25 -9.82 4.45
C ASN A 655 -36.98 -8.82 3.31
N ASN A 656 -35.85 -8.92 2.62
CA ASN A 656 -35.51 -8.08 1.46
C ASN A 656 -36.22 -8.53 0.16
N PHE A 657 -36.98 -9.62 0.20
CA PHE A 657 -37.73 -10.19 -0.91
C PHE A 657 -39.23 -9.99 -0.73
N VAL A 658 -39.98 -9.92 -1.82
CA VAL A 658 -41.42 -9.67 -1.80
C VAL A 658 -42.20 -10.97 -2.03
N SER A 659 -43.30 -11.16 -1.31
CA SER A 659 -44.30 -12.21 -1.52
C SER A 659 -43.74 -13.64 -1.62
N HIS A 660 -43.89 -14.32 -2.76
CA HIS A 660 -43.55 -15.72 -2.96
C HIS A 660 -42.05 -16.00 -2.84
N ASP A 661 -41.21 -15.08 -3.34
CA ASP A 661 -39.75 -15.24 -3.32
C ASP A 661 -39.21 -15.22 -1.88
N SER A 662 -39.82 -14.42 -1.00
CA SER A 662 -39.47 -14.37 0.43
C SER A 662 -39.68 -15.71 1.13
N ILE A 663 -40.80 -16.37 0.84
CA ILE A 663 -41.13 -17.69 1.40
C ILE A 663 -40.14 -18.75 0.89
N PHE A 664 -39.83 -18.70 -0.41
CA PHE A 664 -38.83 -19.58 -1.02
C PHE A 664 -37.47 -19.44 -0.34
N VAL A 665 -36.93 -18.21 -0.28
CA VAL A 665 -35.61 -17.91 0.33
C VAL A 665 -35.55 -18.34 1.80
N LYS A 666 -36.60 -18.07 2.58
CA LYS A 666 -36.68 -18.45 4.00
C LYS A 666 -36.67 -19.95 4.22
N SER A 667 -37.32 -20.72 3.35
CA SER A 667 -37.59 -22.15 3.57
C SER A 667 -36.55 -23.07 2.91
N MET A 668 -35.80 -22.58 1.92
CA MET A 668 -34.93 -23.40 1.08
C MET A 668 -33.81 -24.09 1.85
N ILE A 669 -33.05 -23.36 2.67
CA ILE A 669 -31.94 -23.92 3.45
C ILE A 669 -32.42 -24.90 4.53
N PRO A 670 -33.48 -24.59 5.32
CA PRO A 670 -34.08 -25.57 6.22
C PRO A 670 -34.52 -26.87 5.52
N PHE A 671 -35.18 -26.78 4.36
CA PHE A 671 -35.57 -27.97 3.60
C PHE A 671 -34.37 -28.74 3.06
N TYR A 672 -33.33 -28.03 2.62
CA TYR A 672 -32.08 -28.66 2.20
C TYR A 672 -31.44 -29.44 3.36
N PHE A 673 -31.32 -28.86 4.56
CA PHE A 673 -30.77 -29.57 5.72
C PHE A 673 -31.64 -30.75 6.19
N ALA A 674 -32.97 -30.63 6.10
CA ALA A 674 -33.87 -31.76 6.35
C ALA A 674 -33.61 -32.92 5.36
N SER A 675 -33.40 -32.60 4.08
CA SER A 675 -33.07 -33.61 3.07
C SER A 675 -31.71 -34.27 3.30
N ILE A 676 -30.68 -33.52 3.73
CA ILE A 676 -29.37 -34.08 4.12
C ILE A 676 -29.54 -35.08 5.27
N ASN A 677 -30.34 -34.73 6.27
CA ASN A 677 -30.62 -35.62 7.41
C ASN A 677 -31.27 -36.94 6.97
N GLU A 678 -32.22 -36.88 6.03
CA GLU A 678 -32.84 -38.06 5.42
C GLU A 678 -31.85 -38.87 4.58
N SER A 679 -30.97 -38.20 3.83
CA SER A 679 -29.93 -38.83 3.01
C SER A 679 -28.92 -39.61 3.86
N PHE A 680 -28.63 -39.20 5.09
CA PHE A 680 -27.77 -40.00 5.99
C PHE A 680 -28.39 -41.35 6.36
N ALA A 681 -29.71 -41.41 6.54
CA ALA A 681 -30.42 -42.65 6.87
C ALA A 681 -30.64 -43.54 5.63
N SER A 682 -31.05 -42.93 4.51
CA SER A 682 -31.44 -43.65 3.28
C SER A 682 -30.28 -43.92 2.31
N LYS A 683 -29.14 -43.23 2.47
CA LYS A 683 -28.03 -43.16 1.50
C LYS A 683 -28.44 -42.64 0.11
N ASN A 684 -29.61 -42.02 -0.01
CA ASN A 684 -30.10 -41.43 -1.26
C ASN A 684 -30.02 -39.89 -1.20
N TRP A 685 -29.20 -39.30 -2.08
CA TRP A 685 -28.96 -37.85 -2.14
C TRP A 685 -29.80 -37.13 -3.21
N HIS A 686 -30.66 -37.84 -3.94
CA HIS A 686 -31.41 -37.27 -5.08
C HIS A 686 -32.30 -36.08 -4.67
N LEU A 687 -32.97 -36.16 -3.51
CA LEU A 687 -33.81 -35.06 -3.03
C LEU A 687 -32.98 -33.81 -2.71
N ALA A 688 -31.86 -34.00 -1.99
CA ALA A 688 -30.94 -32.92 -1.66
C ALA A 688 -30.34 -32.28 -2.93
N ASP A 689 -29.98 -33.09 -3.92
CA ASP A 689 -29.50 -32.64 -5.23
C ASP A 689 -30.56 -31.82 -5.99
N SER A 690 -31.83 -32.25 -5.94
CA SER A 690 -32.94 -31.54 -6.58
C SER A 690 -33.16 -30.17 -5.95
N ILE A 691 -33.03 -30.04 -4.63
CA ILE A 691 -33.13 -28.76 -3.93
C ILE A 691 -32.02 -27.82 -4.39
N LEU A 692 -30.78 -28.31 -4.50
CA LEU A 692 -29.67 -27.50 -5.03
C LEU A 692 -29.94 -27.02 -6.47
N ASN A 693 -30.50 -27.86 -7.33
CA ASN A 693 -30.88 -27.46 -8.69
C ASN A 693 -31.92 -26.33 -8.70
N HIS A 694 -32.90 -26.34 -7.79
CA HIS A 694 -33.85 -25.24 -7.68
C HIS A 694 -33.20 -23.92 -7.22
N VAL A 695 -32.14 -23.98 -6.41
CA VAL A 695 -31.31 -22.79 -6.10
C VAL A 695 -30.61 -22.29 -7.36
N VAL A 696 -30.04 -23.20 -8.17
CA VAL A 696 -29.40 -22.83 -9.45
C VAL A 696 -30.41 -22.19 -10.41
N ASP A 697 -31.61 -22.75 -10.54
CA ASP A 697 -32.68 -22.19 -11.38
C ASP A 697 -33.05 -20.77 -10.93
N PHE A 698 -33.16 -20.55 -9.61
CA PHE A 698 -33.41 -19.23 -9.03
C PHE A 698 -32.26 -18.24 -9.34
N GLN A 699 -31.00 -18.68 -9.19
CA GLN A 699 -29.81 -17.89 -9.53
C GLN A 699 -29.79 -17.50 -11.00
N GLN A 700 -30.04 -18.44 -11.91
CA GLN A 700 -30.04 -18.18 -13.35
C GLN A 700 -31.20 -17.28 -13.78
N LYS A 701 -32.35 -17.37 -13.11
CA LYS A 701 -33.52 -16.54 -13.41
C LYS A 701 -33.30 -15.08 -13.02
N PHE A 702 -32.80 -14.80 -11.82
CA PHE A 702 -32.74 -13.44 -11.27
C PHE A 702 -31.34 -12.83 -11.24
N GLY A 703 -30.27 -13.63 -11.31
CA GLY A 703 -28.87 -13.19 -11.22
C GLY A 703 -28.11 -13.16 -12.55
N LYS A 704 -28.78 -13.42 -13.69
CA LYS A 704 -28.14 -13.60 -15.01
C LYS A 704 -27.18 -12.47 -15.43
N ALA A 705 -27.45 -11.23 -15.00
CA ALA A 705 -26.64 -10.07 -15.37
C ALA A 705 -25.20 -10.11 -14.82
N VAL A 706 -24.96 -10.80 -13.70
CA VAL A 706 -23.67 -10.81 -12.99
C VAL A 706 -23.05 -12.19 -12.85
N ILE A 707 -23.74 -13.25 -13.30
CA ILE A 707 -23.23 -14.62 -13.27
C ILE A 707 -22.10 -14.80 -14.32
N PRO A 708 -20.92 -15.33 -13.93
CA PRO A 708 -19.85 -15.65 -14.88
C PRO A 708 -20.23 -16.76 -15.86
N GLU A 709 -19.57 -16.81 -17.02
CA GLU A 709 -19.73 -17.92 -17.98
C GLU A 709 -19.37 -19.28 -17.34
N GLN A 710 -20.06 -20.35 -17.75
CA GLN A 710 -19.86 -21.69 -17.19
C GLN A 710 -18.42 -22.21 -17.35
N SER A 711 -17.78 -21.91 -18.49
CA SER A 711 -16.37 -22.21 -18.76
C SER A 711 -15.43 -21.59 -17.72
N LYS A 712 -15.74 -20.39 -17.24
CA LYS A 712 -14.97 -19.65 -16.23
C LYS A 712 -15.18 -20.25 -14.83
N ILE A 713 -16.39 -20.66 -14.51
CA ILE A 713 -16.73 -21.38 -13.27
C ILE A 713 -15.97 -22.70 -13.19
N ASP A 714 -16.02 -23.51 -14.26
CA ASP A 714 -15.35 -24.81 -14.30
C ASP A 714 -13.82 -24.66 -14.26
N ALA A 715 -13.28 -23.64 -14.94
CA ALA A 715 -11.86 -23.31 -14.89
C ALA A 715 -11.40 -22.92 -13.48
N GLU A 716 -12.20 -22.16 -12.72
CA GLU A 716 -11.90 -21.76 -11.35
C GLU A 716 -11.88 -22.98 -10.41
N ILE A 717 -12.88 -23.85 -10.50
CA ILE A 717 -12.93 -25.08 -9.71
C ILE A 717 -11.72 -25.98 -10.02
N MET A 718 -11.38 -26.14 -11.30
CA MET A 718 -10.21 -26.92 -11.71
C MET A 718 -8.90 -26.31 -11.21
N TYR A 719 -8.76 -24.99 -11.31
CA TYR A 719 -7.59 -24.25 -10.84
C TYR A 719 -7.36 -24.46 -9.34
N ASN A 720 -8.41 -24.35 -8.54
CA ASN A 720 -8.36 -24.57 -7.09
C ASN A 720 -8.01 -26.04 -6.75
N LYS A 721 -8.61 -27.01 -7.45
CA LYS A 721 -8.33 -28.45 -7.22
C LYS A 721 -6.89 -28.83 -7.54
N ILE A 722 -6.30 -28.28 -8.61
CA ILE A 722 -4.92 -28.61 -9.00
C ILE A 722 -3.92 -27.99 -8.03
N ASN A 723 -4.20 -26.77 -7.53
CA ASN A 723 -3.33 -25.98 -6.67
C ASN A 723 -1.88 -25.94 -7.21
N ILE A 724 -1.76 -25.34 -8.40
CA ILE A 724 -0.56 -25.40 -9.24
C ILE A 724 0.66 -24.84 -8.50
N PHE A 725 0.53 -23.68 -7.87
CA PHE A 725 1.67 -22.93 -7.33
C PHE A 725 2.26 -23.57 -6.06
N GLU A 726 1.44 -24.15 -5.20
CA GLU A 726 1.92 -24.88 -4.02
C GLU A 726 2.75 -26.10 -4.43
N ARG A 727 2.30 -26.84 -5.45
CA ARG A 727 3.05 -28.00 -5.96
C ARG A 727 4.32 -27.59 -6.69
N LEU A 728 4.27 -26.49 -7.45
CA LEU A 728 5.43 -26.01 -8.23
C LEU A 728 6.63 -25.67 -7.37
N PHE A 729 6.45 -25.09 -6.17
CA PHE A 729 7.60 -24.73 -5.33
C PHE A 729 8.45 -25.96 -4.99
N GLN A 730 7.80 -27.08 -4.63
CA GLN A 730 8.48 -28.33 -4.27
C GLN A 730 9.26 -28.90 -5.45
N TYR A 731 8.64 -28.94 -6.64
CA TYR A 731 9.30 -29.45 -7.84
C TYR A 731 10.47 -28.58 -8.29
N TYR A 732 10.32 -27.25 -8.26
CA TYR A 732 11.44 -26.35 -8.56
C TYR A 732 12.59 -26.53 -7.56
N LEU A 733 12.28 -26.73 -6.28
CA LEU A 733 13.29 -26.93 -5.24
C LEU A 733 14.06 -28.23 -5.46
N TYR A 734 13.37 -29.37 -5.61
CA TYR A 734 14.00 -30.67 -5.77
C TYR A 734 14.82 -30.76 -7.06
N VAL A 735 14.25 -30.33 -8.18
CA VAL A 735 14.94 -30.35 -9.48
C VAL A 735 16.11 -29.37 -9.50
N GLY A 736 15.93 -28.17 -8.92
CA GLY A 736 16.96 -27.14 -8.81
C GLY A 736 18.15 -27.57 -7.95
N LEU A 737 17.90 -28.11 -6.75
CA LEU A 737 18.94 -28.63 -5.85
C LEU A 737 19.68 -29.82 -6.46
N LEU A 738 18.94 -30.77 -7.05
CA LEU A 738 19.54 -31.93 -7.71
C LEU A 738 20.45 -31.48 -8.87
N MET A 739 19.98 -30.54 -9.69
CA MET A 739 20.77 -29.96 -10.77
C MET A 739 22.01 -29.24 -10.25
N LEU A 740 21.88 -28.49 -9.15
CA LEU A 740 23.00 -27.79 -8.51
C LEU A 740 24.07 -28.77 -7.99
N ILE A 741 23.66 -29.87 -7.33
CA ILE A 741 24.57 -30.91 -6.85
C ILE A 741 25.38 -31.49 -8.02
N PHE A 742 24.73 -31.86 -9.12
CA PHE A 742 25.42 -32.40 -10.30
C PHE A 742 26.41 -31.39 -10.91
N LEU A 743 26.04 -30.11 -10.96
CA LEU A 743 26.91 -29.05 -11.46
C LEU A 743 28.11 -28.81 -10.55
N PHE A 744 27.96 -28.87 -9.23
CA PHE A 744 29.10 -28.82 -8.31
C PHE A 744 30.00 -30.06 -8.43
N MET A 745 29.41 -31.25 -8.57
CA MET A 745 30.17 -32.47 -8.80
C MET A 745 30.98 -32.44 -10.10
N ASP A 746 30.55 -31.68 -11.12
CA ASP A 746 31.31 -31.47 -12.36
C ASP A 746 32.55 -30.60 -12.14
N ILE A 747 32.52 -29.65 -11.20
CA ILE A 747 33.67 -28.79 -10.86
C ILE A 747 34.84 -29.62 -10.29
N PHE A 748 34.54 -30.72 -9.59
CA PHE A 748 35.53 -31.58 -8.91
C PHE A 748 35.89 -32.86 -9.67
N GLY A 749 35.24 -33.18 -10.80
CA GLY A 749 35.60 -34.34 -11.62
C GLY A 749 34.59 -34.67 -12.72
N ALA A 750 35.04 -34.67 -13.97
CA ALA A 750 34.21 -34.87 -15.16
C ALA A 750 33.87 -36.35 -15.37
N LYS A 751 32.59 -36.73 -15.22
CA LYS A 751 32.04 -38.01 -15.70
C LYS A 751 30.89 -37.73 -16.67
N LYS A 752 30.93 -38.33 -17.87
CA LYS A 752 30.03 -37.98 -18.99
C LYS A 752 28.53 -38.19 -18.70
N TRP A 753 28.16 -39.12 -17.81
CA TRP A 753 26.76 -39.38 -17.43
C TRP A 753 26.07 -38.17 -16.78
N LYS A 754 26.83 -37.31 -16.07
CA LYS A 754 26.30 -36.14 -15.36
C LYS A 754 25.69 -35.10 -16.30
N LYS A 755 26.26 -34.91 -17.50
CA LYS A 755 25.78 -33.94 -18.51
C LYS A 755 24.39 -34.30 -19.05
N ASN A 756 24.10 -35.59 -19.20
CA ASN A 756 22.80 -36.07 -19.65
C ASN A 756 21.75 -35.84 -18.58
N VAL A 757 22.10 -36.11 -17.32
CA VAL A 757 21.23 -35.82 -16.17
C VAL A 757 20.91 -34.32 -16.11
N VAL A 758 21.92 -33.44 -16.20
CA VAL A 758 21.72 -31.98 -16.20
C VAL A 758 20.84 -31.49 -17.36
N THR A 759 20.92 -32.15 -18.52
CA THR A 759 20.07 -31.81 -19.68
C THR A 759 18.63 -32.28 -19.46
N GLY A 760 18.42 -33.50 -18.96
CA GLY A 760 17.10 -34.01 -18.57
C GLY A 760 16.43 -33.13 -17.51
N LEU A 761 17.18 -32.72 -16.48
CA LEU A 761 16.71 -31.77 -15.47
C LEU A 761 16.38 -30.40 -16.08
N SER A 762 17.14 -29.93 -17.07
CA SER A 762 16.81 -28.68 -17.79
C SER A 762 15.48 -28.77 -18.54
N VAL A 763 15.18 -29.91 -19.17
CA VAL A 763 13.91 -30.14 -19.89
C VAL A 763 12.75 -30.23 -18.89
N LEU A 764 12.96 -30.93 -17.76
CA LEU A 764 11.97 -30.98 -16.68
C LEU A 764 11.66 -29.59 -16.14
N LEU A 765 12.68 -28.75 -15.88
CA LEU A 765 12.48 -27.35 -15.49
C LEU A 765 11.69 -26.55 -16.53
N PHE A 766 11.85 -26.86 -17.83
CA PHE A 766 11.09 -26.20 -18.88
C PHE A 766 9.61 -26.63 -18.86
N GLY A 767 9.33 -27.92 -18.63
CA GLY A 767 7.98 -28.41 -18.37
C GLY A 767 7.32 -27.72 -17.17
N LEU A 768 8.05 -27.58 -16.05
CA LEU A 768 7.57 -26.84 -14.88
C LEU A 768 7.29 -25.36 -15.20
N PHE A 769 8.13 -24.73 -16.03
CA PHE A 769 7.91 -23.35 -16.48
C PHE A 769 6.67 -23.18 -17.36
N LEU A 770 6.36 -24.16 -18.21
CA LEU A 770 5.10 -24.16 -18.97
C LEU A 770 3.90 -24.32 -18.05
N LEU A 771 3.98 -25.19 -17.03
CA LEU A 771 2.92 -25.33 -16.02
C LEU A 771 2.74 -24.04 -15.20
N HIS A 772 3.83 -23.38 -14.83
CA HIS A 772 3.79 -22.07 -14.17
C HIS A 772 3.08 -21.03 -15.06
N THR A 773 3.44 -20.99 -16.34
CA THR A 773 2.81 -20.08 -17.32
C THR A 773 1.32 -20.37 -17.50
N ALA A 774 0.94 -21.65 -17.58
CA ALA A 774 -0.46 -22.08 -17.66
C ALA A 774 -1.24 -21.70 -16.39
N GLY A 775 -0.64 -21.81 -15.21
CA GLY A 775 -1.24 -21.38 -13.95
C GLY A 775 -1.51 -19.88 -13.89
N LEU A 776 -0.58 -19.05 -14.38
CA LEU A 776 -0.77 -17.60 -14.48
C LEU A 776 -1.86 -17.25 -15.51
N ALA A 777 -1.86 -17.91 -16.68
CA ALA A 777 -2.88 -17.70 -17.71
C ALA A 777 -4.29 -18.10 -17.23
N ALA A 778 -4.41 -19.23 -16.53
CA ALA A 778 -5.67 -19.66 -15.92
C ALA A 778 -6.16 -18.63 -14.89
N ARG A 779 -5.27 -18.14 -14.02
CA ARG A 779 -5.63 -17.12 -13.03
C ARG A 779 -6.08 -15.81 -13.69
N TRP A 780 -5.41 -15.36 -14.75
CA TRP A 780 -5.83 -14.20 -15.53
C TRP A 780 -7.24 -14.39 -16.10
N TYR A 781 -7.50 -15.54 -16.72
CA TYR A 781 -8.83 -15.84 -17.26
C TYR A 781 -9.93 -15.81 -16.19
N ILE A 782 -9.65 -16.37 -15.00
CA ILE A 782 -10.58 -16.41 -13.86
C ILE A 782 -10.80 -15.03 -13.24
N SER A 783 -9.75 -14.23 -13.02
CA SER A 783 -9.89 -12.91 -12.40
C SER A 783 -10.42 -11.84 -13.36
N GLY A 784 -10.25 -12.03 -14.68
CA GLY A 784 -10.57 -11.02 -15.69
C GLY A 784 -9.54 -9.88 -15.79
N HIS A 785 -8.42 -9.98 -15.05
CA HIS A 785 -7.32 -9.02 -15.10
C HIS A 785 -5.97 -9.75 -14.93
N ALA A 786 -4.87 -9.08 -15.27
CA ALA A 786 -3.56 -9.71 -15.13
C ALA A 786 -3.23 -10.02 -13.65
N PRO A 787 -2.62 -11.19 -13.35
CA PRO A 787 -2.45 -11.69 -11.99
C PRO A 787 -1.19 -11.12 -11.32
N TRP A 788 -1.20 -9.81 -11.05
CA TRP A 788 -0.19 -9.10 -10.25
C TRP A 788 -0.82 -7.93 -9.47
N SER A 789 -2.09 -8.07 -9.09
CA SER A 789 -2.87 -7.03 -8.38
C SER A 789 -2.58 -6.99 -6.88
N ASN A 790 -2.23 -8.14 -6.29
CA ASN A 790 -1.96 -8.28 -4.86
C ASN A 790 -0.57 -8.90 -4.60
N GLY A 791 -0.19 -9.02 -3.32
CA GLY A 791 1.11 -9.54 -2.91
C GLY A 791 1.37 -10.99 -3.33
N TYR A 792 0.37 -11.88 -3.19
CA TYR A 792 0.48 -13.27 -3.63
C TYR A 792 0.71 -13.37 -5.14
N GLU A 793 -0.13 -12.67 -5.92
CA GLU A 793 -0.08 -12.58 -7.37
C GLU A 793 1.26 -12.03 -7.89
N SER A 794 1.76 -11.00 -7.23
CA SER A 794 3.07 -10.44 -7.55
C SER A 794 4.20 -11.44 -7.29
N MET A 795 4.16 -12.21 -6.19
CA MET A 795 5.20 -13.21 -5.88
C MET A 795 5.23 -14.36 -6.90
N ILE A 796 4.07 -14.89 -7.30
CA ILE A 796 4.01 -15.94 -8.33
C ILE A 796 4.58 -15.41 -9.66
N TYR A 797 4.26 -14.17 -10.04
CA TYR A 797 4.81 -13.53 -11.23
C TYR A 797 6.33 -13.30 -11.15
N ILE A 798 6.85 -12.83 -10.00
CA ILE A 798 8.30 -12.66 -9.79
C ILE A 798 9.02 -14.01 -9.88
N GLY A 799 8.41 -15.08 -9.35
CA GLY A 799 8.91 -16.44 -9.51
C GLY A 799 8.98 -16.85 -10.98
N TRP A 800 7.93 -16.60 -11.76
CA TRP A 800 7.92 -16.85 -13.20
C TRP A 800 9.02 -16.06 -13.94
N ALA A 801 9.15 -14.76 -13.67
CA ALA A 801 10.18 -13.90 -14.27
C ALA A 801 11.61 -14.37 -13.91
N THR A 802 11.80 -14.91 -12.70
CA THR A 802 13.07 -15.47 -12.24
C THR A 802 13.48 -16.70 -13.05
N VAL A 803 12.58 -17.68 -13.23
CA VAL A 803 12.86 -18.86 -14.08
C VAL A 803 13.07 -18.44 -15.54
N PHE A 804 12.30 -17.48 -16.04
CA PHE A 804 12.45 -16.94 -17.38
C PHE A 804 13.85 -16.33 -17.60
N ALA A 805 14.33 -15.53 -16.65
CA ALA A 805 15.71 -15.03 -16.65
C ALA A 805 16.72 -16.20 -16.65
N GLY A 806 16.43 -17.25 -15.89
CA GLY A 806 17.17 -18.51 -15.87
C GLY A 806 17.32 -19.12 -17.26
N PHE A 807 16.23 -19.25 -18.02
CA PHE A 807 16.26 -19.77 -19.38
C PHE A 807 16.98 -18.84 -20.36
N LEU A 808 16.79 -17.52 -20.23
CA LEU A 808 17.47 -16.52 -21.06
C LEU A 808 19.00 -16.64 -20.95
N PHE A 809 19.51 -16.85 -19.74
CA PHE A 809 20.93 -17.01 -19.46
C PHE A 809 21.40 -18.48 -19.39
N SER A 810 20.50 -19.46 -19.48
CA SER A 810 20.82 -20.91 -19.44
C SER A 810 21.67 -21.34 -20.64
N ARG A 811 21.51 -20.66 -21.77
CA ARG A 811 22.35 -20.83 -22.97
C ARG A 811 23.79 -20.40 -22.73
N THR A 812 24.06 -19.72 -21.61
CA THR A 812 25.37 -19.23 -21.23
C THR A 812 25.93 -20.07 -20.08
N SER A 813 25.19 -20.23 -18.97
CA SER A 813 25.56 -21.13 -17.86
C SER A 813 24.37 -21.95 -17.35
N LYS A 814 24.57 -23.27 -17.25
CA LYS A 814 23.58 -24.18 -16.64
C LYS A 814 23.43 -23.95 -15.14
N MET A 815 24.45 -23.41 -14.47
CA MET A 815 24.38 -23.08 -13.05
C MET A 815 23.41 -21.95 -12.75
N THR A 816 23.27 -21.01 -13.68
CA THR A 816 22.25 -19.97 -13.62
C THR A 816 20.84 -20.53 -13.62
N LEU A 817 20.56 -21.55 -14.45
CA LEU A 817 19.23 -22.19 -14.50
C LEU A 817 18.88 -22.91 -13.18
N ALA A 818 19.84 -23.62 -12.60
CA ALA A 818 19.66 -24.26 -11.29
C ALA A 818 19.43 -23.22 -10.18
N ALA A 819 20.23 -22.14 -10.17
CA ALA A 819 20.09 -21.05 -9.21
C ALA A 819 18.70 -20.37 -9.30
N THR A 820 18.21 -20.09 -10.51
CA THR A 820 16.87 -19.51 -10.70
C THR A 820 15.74 -20.44 -10.28
N ALA A 821 15.90 -21.77 -10.47
CA ALA A 821 14.90 -22.73 -10.00
C ALA A 821 14.79 -22.73 -8.48
N ILE A 822 15.94 -22.73 -7.78
CA ILE A 822 15.97 -22.64 -6.31
C ILE A 822 15.40 -21.31 -5.84
N LEU A 823 15.80 -20.19 -6.45
CA LEU A 823 15.27 -18.87 -6.09
C LEU A 823 13.75 -18.80 -6.29
N THR A 824 13.25 -19.35 -7.38
CA THR A 824 11.80 -19.43 -7.65
C THR A 824 11.07 -20.26 -6.62
N ALA A 825 11.64 -21.40 -6.22
CA ALA A 825 11.07 -22.21 -5.15
C ALA A 825 10.99 -21.45 -3.82
N LEU A 826 12.02 -20.67 -3.48
CA LEU A 826 12.02 -19.82 -2.28
C LEU A 826 10.96 -18.71 -2.38
N ILE A 827 10.81 -18.06 -3.54
CA ILE A 827 9.79 -17.03 -3.76
C ILE A 827 8.37 -17.63 -3.64
N LEU A 828 8.12 -18.78 -4.28
CA LEU A 828 6.83 -19.47 -4.20
C LEU A 828 6.55 -19.98 -2.78
N MET A 829 7.57 -20.44 -2.04
CA MET A 829 7.44 -20.80 -0.63
C MET A 829 7.00 -19.59 0.19
N VAL A 830 7.63 -18.42 -0.02
CA VAL A 830 7.24 -17.17 0.65
C VAL A 830 5.82 -16.75 0.29
N ALA A 831 5.40 -16.95 -0.97
CA ALA A 831 4.02 -16.69 -1.42
C ALA A 831 2.98 -17.49 -0.63
N HIS A 832 3.31 -18.70 -0.18
CA HIS A 832 2.41 -19.58 0.59
C HIS A 832 2.61 -19.49 2.11
N LEU A 833 3.46 -18.58 2.60
CA LEU A 833 3.52 -18.29 4.03
C LEU A 833 2.21 -17.63 4.49
N ASN A 834 1.88 -17.77 5.78
CA ASN A 834 0.59 -17.47 6.42
C ASN A 834 0.03 -16.02 6.29
N TRP A 835 0.74 -15.12 5.63
CA TRP A 835 0.54 -13.67 5.60
C TRP A 835 0.13 -13.11 4.23
N LEU A 836 0.21 -13.90 3.15
CA LEU A 836 -0.23 -13.48 1.82
C LEU A 836 -1.55 -14.19 1.48
N ASP A 837 -2.54 -13.41 1.02
CA ASP A 837 -3.85 -13.94 0.67
C ASP A 837 -3.87 -14.38 -0.82
N PRO A 838 -4.10 -15.67 -1.11
CA PRO A 838 -4.23 -16.15 -2.49
C PRO A 838 -5.61 -15.86 -3.11
N GLU A 839 -6.55 -15.28 -2.36
CA GLU A 839 -7.88 -14.90 -2.83
C GLU A 839 -7.82 -13.99 -4.07
N ILE A 840 -8.80 -14.16 -4.97
CA ILE A 840 -8.99 -13.30 -6.14
C ILE A 840 -10.06 -12.28 -5.79
N THR A 841 -9.65 -11.03 -5.64
CA THR A 841 -10.53 -9.90 -5.28
C THR A 841 -10.77 -8.99 -6.50
N PRO A 842 -11.89 -8.25 -6.55
CA PRO A 842 -12.07 -7.17 -7.53
C PRO A 842 -10.96 -6.12 -7.42
N LEU A 843 -10.63 -5.47 -8.54
CA LEU A 843 -9.63 -4.40 -8.57
C LEU A 843 -10.18 -3.11 -7.96
N VAL A 844 -9.45 -2.43 -7.08
CA VAL A 844 -9.82 -1.05 -6.71
C VAL A 844 -9.75 -0.13 -7.95
N PRO A 845 -10.57 0.94 -8.03
CA PRO A 845 -10.75 1.73 -9.26
C PRO A 845 -9.43 2.21 -9.90
N VAL A 846 -8.48 2.66 -9.08
CA VAL A 846 -7.16 3.15 -9.53
C VAL A 846 -6.33 2.07 -10.24
N LEU A 847 -6.57 0.78 -9.95
CA LEU A 847 -5.83 -0.32 -10.59
C LEU A 847 -6.38 -0.70 -11.97
N LYS A 848 -7.53 -0.16 -12.38
CA LYS A 848 -8.13 -0.41 -13.72
C LYS A 848 -7.43 0.44 -14.79
N SER A 849 -6.12 0.25 -14.98
CA SER A 849 -5.32 0.99 -15.97
C SER A 849 -4.39 0.07 -16.76
N TYR A 850 -4.28 0.31 -18.06
CA TYR A 850 -3.33 -0.38 -18.93
C TYR A 850 -1.88 -0.08 -18.54
N TRP A 851 -1.58 1.17 -18.15
CA TRP A 851 -0.22 1.55 -17.75
C TRP A 851 0.23 0.84 -16.50
N LEU A 852 -0.66 0.67 -15.52
CA LEU A 852 -0.34 -0.08 -14.31
C LEU A 852 0.08 -1.51 -14.67
N MET A 853 -0.65 -2.17 -15.57
CA MET A 853 -0.34 -3.54 -15.96
C MET A 853 1.07 -3.67 -16.52
N ILE A 854 1.49 -2.74 -17.40
CA ILE A 854 2.85 -2.74 -17.96
C ILE A 854 3.88 -2.37 -16.89
N HIS A 855 3.62 -1.30 -16.14
CA HIS A 855 4.52 -0.78 -15.11
C HIS A 855 4.86 -1.86 -14.08
N VAL A 856 3.83 -2.46 -13.47
CA VAL A 856 3.98 -3.46 -12.41
C VAL A 856 4.69 -4.69 -12.95
N ALA A 857 4.34 -5.17 -14.15
CA ALA A 857 5.01 -6.31 -14.77
C ALA A 857 6.52 -6.06 -15.00
N ILE A 858 6.90 -4.90 -15.54
CA ILE A 858 8.31 -4.59 -15.81
C ILE A 858 9.10 -4.40 -14.50
N ILE A 859 8.55 -3.66 -13.53
CA ILE A 859 9.28 -3.37 -12.29
C ILE A 859 9.41 -4.62 -11.40
N THR A 860 8.34 -5.41 -11.24
CA THR A 860 8.40 -6.66 -10.45
C THR A 860 9.20 -7.73 -11.17
N GLY A 861 9.12 -7.81 -12.50
CA GLY A 861 9.97 -8.67 -13.31
C GLY A 861 11.47 -8.38 -13.11
N SER A 862 11.83 -7.11 -12.88
CA SER A 862 13.21 -6.70 -12.58
C SER A 862 13.77 -7.36 -11.32
N TYR A 863 12.92 -7.60 -10.31
CA TYR A 863 13.32 -8.19 -9.04
C TYR A 863 13.83 -9.63 -9.21
N GLY A 864 13.27 -10.37 -10.18
CA GLY A 864 13.77 -11.71 -10.53
C GLY A 864 15.20 -11.68 -11.09
N PHE A 865 15.52 -10.69 -11.93
CA PHE A 865 16.89 -10.50 -12.43
C PHE A 865 17.84 -10.03 -11.33
N LEU A 866 17.45 -9.03 -10.54
CA LEU A 866 18.29 -8.53 -9.44
C LEU A 866 18.52 -9.60 -8.36
N GLY A 867 17.50 -10.40 -8.05
CA GLY A 867 17.60 -11.55 -7.14
C GLY A 867 18.50 -12.67 -7.68
N LEU A 868 18.44 -12.94 -8.99
CA LEU A 868 19.40 -13.84 -9.63
C LEU A 868 20.84 -13.29 -9.49
N GLY A 869 21.05 -11.99 -9.71
CA GLY A 869 22.36 -11.36 -9.53
C GLY A 869 22.89 -11.52 -8.10
N ALA A 870 22.03 -11.32 -7.11
CA ALA A 870 22.34 -11.53 -5.70
C ALA A 870 22.73 -13.00 -5.41
N LEU A 871 21.97 -13.96 -5.93
CA LEU A 871 22.26 -15.39 -5.73
C LEU A 871 23.58 -15.80 -6.41
N LEU A 872 23.86 -15.33 -7.63
CA LEU A 872 25.13 -15.56 -8.33
C LEU A 872 26.31 -14.91 -7.59
N GLY A 873 26.10 -13.70 -7.03
CA GLY A 873 27.06 -13.03 -6.17
C GLY A 873 27.39 -13.85 -4.93
N PHE A 874 26.36 -14.35 -4.26
CA PHE A 874 26.49 -15.21 -3.08
C PHE A 874 27.23 -16.52 -3.40
N MET A 875 26.89 -17.18 -4.51
CA MET A 875 27.60 -18.38 -4.98
C MET A 875 29.08 -18.08 -5.25
N ASN A 876 29.41 -16.94 -5.86
CA ASN A 876 30.79 -16.52 -6.09
C ASN A 876 31.58 -16.34 -4.78
N LEU A 877 30.95 -15.77 -3.74
CA LEU A 877 31.60 -15.64 -2.42
C LEU A 877 31.91 -17.02 -1.83
N ILE A 878 30.98 -17.98 -1.93
CA ILE A 878 31.22 -19.37 -1.49
C ILE A 878 32.37 -20.01 -2.29
N LEU A 879 32.39 -19.86 -3.61
CA LEU A 879 33.46 -20.38 -4.46
C LEU A 879 34.83 -19.76 -4.10
N MET A 880 34.88 -18.48 -3.73
CA MET A 880 36.11 -17.85 -3.24
C MET A 880 36.62 -18.47 -1.93
N ILE A 881 35.71 -18.90 -1.05
CA ILE A 881 36.06 -19.60 0.20
C ILE A 881 36.62 -20.99 -0.09
N LEU A 882 35.95 -21.75 -0.96
CA LEU A 882 36.30 -23.12 -1.35
C LEU A 882 37.53 -23.22 -2.28
N LYS A 883 38.06 -22.08 -2.72
CA LYS A 883 39.28 -22.01 -3.53
C LYS A 883 40.47 -22.58 -2.76
N THR A 884 41.16 -23.56 -3.33
CA THR A 884 42.40 -24.18 -2.83
C THR A 884 43.47 -24.15 -3.91
N ASN A 885 44.72 -24.49 -3.59
CA ASN A 885 45.80 -24.54 -4.58
C ASN A 885 45.55 -25.59 -5.68
N LYS A 886 44.84 -26.70 -5.37
CA LYS A 886 44.59 -27.80 -6.31
C LYS A 886 43.51 -27.49 -7.36
N ASN A 887 42.54 -26.64 -7.03
CA ASN A 887 41.38 -26.33 -7.88
C ASN A 887 41.32 -24.84 -8.29
N LYS A 888 42.44 -24.12 -8.09
CA LYS A 888 42.53 -22.66 -8.24
C LYS A 888 42.13 -22.18 -9.63
N GLU A 889 42.59 -22.83 -10.69
CA GLU A 889 42.30 -22.42 -12.08
C GLU A 889 40.82 -22.60 -12.41
N ASN A 890 40.28 -23.81 -12.20
CA ASN A 890 38.87 -24.13 -12.47
C ASN A 890 37.91 -23.21 -11.70
N ILE A 891 38.17 -22.98 -10.41
CA ILE A 891 37.33 -22.10 -9.59
C ILE A 891 37.45 -20.64 -10.03
N THR A 892 38.64 -20.17 -10.40
CA THR A 892 38.83 -18.79 -10.87
C THR A 892 38.09 -18.54 -12.18
N ASP A 893 38.08 -19.51 -13.10
CA ASP A 893 37.32 -19.42 -14.35
C ASP A 893 35.82 -19.44 -14.12
N THR A 894 35.32 -20.30 -13.23
CA THR A 894 33.91 -20.32 -12.84
C THR A 894 33.50 -19.00 -12.18
N ILE A 895 34.33 -18.45 -11.29
CA ILE A 895 34.07 -17.13 -10.68
C ILE A 895 34.00 -16.04 -11.74
N LYS A 896 34.93 -16.04 -12.71
CA LYS A 896 34.93 -15.10 -13.85
C LYS A 896 33.63 -15.22 -14.65
N GLU A 897 33.25 -16.45 -15.01
CA GLU A 897 32.02 -16.74 -15.76
C GLU A 897 30.77 -16.23 -15.03
N LEU A 898 30.59 -16.61 -13.77
CA LEU A 898 29.45 -16.18 -12.96
C LEU A 898 29.44 -14.68 -12.72
N THR A 899 30.59 -14.05 -12.51
CA THR A 899 30.68 -12.59 -12.34
C THR A 899 30.23 -11.87 -13.61
N TYR A 900 30.59 -12.37 -14.80
CA TYR A 900 30.15 -11.79 -16.06
C TYR A 900 28.65 -11.97 -16.29
N ILE A 901 28.10 -13.14 -15.92
CA ILE A 901 26.64 -13.36 -15.98
C ILE A 901 25.94 -12.44 -14.99
N ASN A 902 26.45 -12.32 -13.75
CA ASN A 902 25.93 -11.40 -12.74
C ASN A 902 25.94 -9.95 -13.26
N GLU A 903 27.03 -9.46 -13.87
CA GLU A 903 27.08 -8.12 -14.51
C GLU A 903 26.00 -7.96 -15.59
N MET A 904 25.79 -8.98 -16.44
CA MET A 904 24.73 -8.96 -17.46
C MET A 904 23.33 -8.95 -16.84
N THR A 905 23.08 -9.79 -15.84
CA THR A 905 21.80 -9.91 -15.17
C THR A 905 21.45 -8.63 -14.40
N LEU A 906 22.39 -8.04 -13.66
CA LEU A 906 22.18 -6.75 -12.98
C LEU A 906 21.94 -5.61 -13.97
N THR A 907 22.59 -5.63 -15.14
CA THR A 907 22.34 -4.63 -16.19
C THR A 907 20.89 -4.72 -16.70
N VAL A 908 20.39 -5.93 -16.97
CA VAL A 908 18.98 -6.12 -17.38
C VAL A 908 18.03 -5.75 -16.26
N GLY A 909 18.31 -6.21 -15.03
CA GLY A 909 17.49 -5.90 -13.85
C GLY A 909 17.40 -4.41 -13.58
N VAL A 910 18.51 -3.66 -13.57
CA VAL A 910 18.46 -2.21 -13.34
C VAL A 910 17.78 -1.47 -14.49
N PHE A 911 17.93 -1.92 -15.74
CA PHE A 911 17.22 -1.31 -16.87
C PHE A 911 15.71 -1.53 -16.75
N MET A 912 15.27 -2.74 -16.44
CA MET A 912 13.85 -3.01 -16.18
C MET A 912 13.34 -2.22 -14.97
N ALA A 913 14.09 -2.16 -13.86
CA ALA A 913 13.70 -1.38 -12.69
C ALA A 913 13.57 0.11 -13.02
N THR A 914 14.48 0.64 -13.85
CA THR A 914 14.47 2.05 -14.27
C THR A 914 13.29 2.34 -15.19
N VAL A 915 13.09 1.54 -16.25
CA VAL A 915 11.95 1.66 -17.16
C VAL A 915 10.64 1.51 -16.40
N GLY A 916 10.55 0.52 -15.51
CA GLY A 916 9.43 0.35 -14.60
C GLY A 916 9.16 1.61 -13.80
N THR A 917 10.15 2.12 -13.04
CA THR A 917 10.00 3.32 -12.19
C THR A 917 9.40 4.50 -12.96
N PHE A 918 9.88 4.77 -14.17
CA PHE A 918 9.40 5.91 -14.96
C PHE A 918 8.07 5.66 -15.67
N LEU A 919 7.76 4.43 -16.11
CA LEU A 919 6.40 4.07 -16.54
C LEU A 919 5.40 4.18 -15.39
N GLY A 920 5.85 3.99 -14.14
CA GLY A 920 5.07 4.25 -12.94
C GLY A 920 4.71 5.72 -12.81
N GLY A 921 5.66 6.62 -13.10
CA GLY A 921 5.38 8.05 -13.16
C GLY A 921 4.38 8.44 -14.27
N VAL A 922 4.42 7.76 -15.43
CA VAL A 922 3.41 7.98 -16.48
C VAL A 922 2.02 7.56 -15.99
N TRP A 923 1.92 6.39 -15.37
CA TRP A 923 0.67 5.93 -14.74
C TRP A 923 0.20 6.89 -13.64
N ALA A 924 1.08 7.33 -12.75
CA ALA A 924 0.75 8.28 -11.69
C ALA A 924 0.21 9.60 -12.25
N ASN A 925 0.72 10.07 -13.39
CA ASN A 925 0.23 11.29 -14.02
C ASN A 925 -1.18 11.14 -14.62
N GLU A 926 -1.56 9.94 -15.03
CA GLU A 926 -2.92 9.66 -15.50
C GLU A 926 -3.89 9.36 -14.34
N SER A 927 -3.42 8.75 -13.26
CA SER A 927 -4.25 8.39 -12.11
C SER A 927 -4.38 9.51 -11.08
N TRP A 928 -3.32 10.30 -10.86
CA TRP A 928 -3.20 11.32 -9.81
C TRP A 928 -2.75 12.68 -10.35
N GLY A 929 -2.83 12.91 -11.67
CA GLY A 929 -2.52 14.19 -12.31
C GLY A 929 -1.11 14.74 -12.13
N ARG A 930 -0.18 13.96 -11.57
CA ARG A 930 1.24 14.30 -11.44
C ARG A 930 2.12 13.09 -11.67
N TYR A 931 3.25 13.29 -12.32
CA TYR A 931 4.13 12.18 -12.70
C TYR A 931 5.09 11.72 -11.59
N TRP A 932 5.26 12.49 -10.52
CA TRP A 932 6.15 12.15 -9.40
C TRP A 932 5.69 12.81 -8.09
N GLY A 933 5.59 12.04 -6.99
CA GLY A 933 5.06 12.51 -5.71
C GLY A 933 5.97 12.30 -4.49
N TRP A 934 7.17 11.72 -4.66
CA TRP A 934 8.07 11.30 -3.57
C TRP A 934 7.47 10.28 -2.59
N ASP A 935 6.36 9.63 -2.96
CA ASP A 935 5.76 8.56 -2.17
C ASP A 935 6.81 7.48 -1.81
N PRO A 936 6.75 6.85 -0.61
CA PRO A 936 7.75 5.87 -0.22
C PRO A 936 8.00 4.77 -1.26
N LYS A 937 6.99 4.31 -2.01
CA LYS A 937 7.18 3.26 -3.02
C LYS A 937 7.90 3.77 -4.26
N GLU A 938 7.56 4.98 -4.73
CA GLU A 938 8.26 5.67 -5.82
C GLU A 938 9.72 5.94 -5.44
N THR A 939 9.93 6.45 -4.23
CA THR A 939 11.23 6.78 -3.68
C THR A 939 12.13 5.55 -3.59
N TRP A 940 11.64 4.45 -3.03
CA TRP A 940 12.41 3.21 -2.92
C TRP A 940 12.64 2.52 -4.28
N ALA A 941 11.76 2.72 -5.27
CA ALA A 941 12.03 2.29 -6.64
C ALA A 941 13.22 3.07 -7.24
N LEU A 942 13.30 4.38 -7.01
CA LEU A 942 14.47 5.19 -7.39
C LEU A 942 15.74 4.77 -6.63
N VAL A 943 15.65 4.43 -5.34
CA VAL A 943 16.80 3.90 -4.57
C VAL A 943 17.38 2.65 -5.22
N ILE A 944 16.55 1.71 -5.68
CA ILE A 944 17.03 0.53 -6.44
C ILE A 944 17.85 0.97 -7.66
N VAL A 945 17.31 1.91 -8.45
CA VAL A 945 17.98 2.43 -9.65
C VAL A 945 19.35 3.04 -9.30
N LEU A 946 19.39 3.92 -8.30
CA LEU A 946 20.62 4.62 -7.89
C LEU A 946 21.69 3.66 -7.36
N ILE A 947 21.32 2.73 -6.49
CA ILE A 947 22.26 1.78 -5.87
C ILE A 947 22.79 0.78 -6.90
N TYR A 948 21.94 0.19 -7.75
CA TYR A 948 22.43 -0.73 -8.79
C TYR A 948 23.18 -0.01 -9.91
N ALA A 949 22.82 1.25 -10.24
CA ALA A 949 23.63 2.08 -11.11
C ALA A 949 25.03 2.30 -10.52
N MET A 950 25.14 2.64 -9.23
CA MET A 950 26.42 2.77 -8.54
C MET A 950 27.24 1.48 -8.66
N ILE A 951 26.66 0.32 -8.33
CA ILE A 951 27.34 -0.99 -8.37
C ILE A 951 27.95 -1.26 -9.76
N LEU A 952 27.21 -1.01 -10.84
CA LEU A 952 27.71 -1.20 -12.21
C LEU A 952 28.79 -0.19 -12.60
N HIS A 953 28.80 1.01 -12.01
CA HIS A 953 29.79 2.05 -12.30
C HIS A 953 31.11 1.86 -11.53
N LEU A 954 31.14 1.06 -10.45
CA LEU A 954 32.38 0.78 -9.70
C LEU A 954 33.48 0.14 -10.56
N ARG A 955 33.13 -0.52 -11.67
CA ARG A 955 34.10 -1.07 -12.64
C ARG A 955 35.05 -0.02 -13.23
N PHE A 956 34.64 1.25 -13.25
CA PHE A 956 35.44 2.36 -13.75
C PHE A 956 36.32 3.01 -12.68
N ILE A 957 36.23 2.57 -11.42
CA ILE A 957 37.00 3.12 -10.30
C ILE A 957 38.17 2.19 -9.98
N PRO A 958 39.42 2.65 -10.14
CA PRO A 958 40.59 1.87 -9.73
C PRO A 958 40.52 1.52 -8.24
N LYS A 959 40.86 0.26 -7.90
CA LYS A 959 40.73 -0.36 -6.56
C LYS A 959 39.33 -0.79 -6.14
N ALA A 960 38.26 -0.35 -6.81
CA ALA A 960 36.89 -0.79 -6.57
C ALA A 960 36.32 -1.70 -7.69
N ASN A 961 37.10 -1.93 -8.75
CA ASN A 961 36.75 -2.78 -9.89
C ASN A 961 36.99 -4.29 -9.67
N GLY A 962 37.20 -4.72 -8.42
CA GLY A 962 37.48 -6.11 -8.08
C GLY A 962 36.24 -7.01 -8.11
N LYS A 963 36.41 -8.27 -8.53
CA LYS A 963 35.32 -9.26 -8.60
C LYS A 963 34.71 -9.56 -7.23
N TYR A 964 35.52 -9.57 -6.18
CA TYR A 964 35.03 -9.74 -4.80
C TYR A 964 34.01 -8.66 -4.44
N LEU A 965 34.39 -7.39 -4.57
CA LEU A 965 33.54 -6.26 -4.18
C LEU A 965 32.25 -6.21 -5.00
N PHE A 966 32.35 -6.45 -6.31
CA PHE A 966 31.19 -6.52 -7.19
C PHE A 966 30.19 -7.59 -6.76
N ASN A 967 30.66 -8.82 -6.49
CA ASN A 967 29.78 -9.91 -6.06
C ASN A 967 29.21 -9.66 -4.65
N LEU A 968 29.99 -9.11 -3.72
CA LEU A 968 29.46 -8.73 -2.40
C LEU A 968 28.35 -7.68 -2.51
N LEU A 969 28.58 -6.61 -3.27
CA LEU A 969 27.59 -5.55 -3.43
C LEU A 969 26.35 -6.02 -4.23
N SER A 970 26.48 -6.99 -5.13
CA SER A 970 25.32 -7.60 -5.77
C SER A 970 24.40 -8.32 -4.78
N VAL A 971 24.95 -8.90 -3.71
CA VAL A 971 24.18 -9.51 -2.61
C VAL A 971 23.57 -8.41 -1.73
N LEU A 972 24.39 -7.46 -1.26
CA LEU A 972 23.94 -6.41 -0.35
C LEU A 972 22.91 -5.47 -1.00
N GLY A 973 23.07 -5.17 -2.29
CA GLY A 973 22.13 -4.35 -3.06
C GLY A 973 20.73 -4.95 -3.12
N PHE A 974 20.59 -6.28 -3.01
CA PHE A 974 19.27 -6.91 -3.00
C PHE A 974 18.42 -6.53 -1.77
N SER A 975 19.06 -6.05 -0.71
CA SER A 975 18.37 -5.50 0.46
C SER A 975 17.47 -4.31 0.09
N THR A 976 17.83 -3.52 -0.93
CA THR A 976 16.97 -2.42 -1.39
C THR A 976 15.71 -2.96 -2.05
N VAL A 977 15.80 -4.06 -2.82
CA VAL A 977 14.63 -4.73 -3.42
C VAL A 977 13.71 -5.29 -2.34
N ILE A 978 14.28 -5.93 -1.31
CA ILE A 978 13.51 -6.44 -0.15
C ILE A 978 12.82 -5.27 0.58
N MET A 979 13.53 -4.15 0.78
CA MET A 979 12.94 -2.96 1.41
C MET A 979 11.84 -2.34 0.55
N THR A 980 12.01 -2.21 -0.77
CA THR A 980 10.95 -1.69 -1.64
C THR A 980 9.71 -2.59 -1.64
N TYR A 981 9.89 -3.91 -1.68
CA TYR A 981 8.78 -4.86 -1.82
C TYR A 981 8.10 -5.20 -0.49
N PHE A 982 8.85 -5.54 0.56
CA PHE A 982 8.31 -5.86 1.88
C PHE A 982 8.37 -4.68 2.84
N GLY A 983 9.49 -3.96 2.87
CA GLY A 983 9.68 -2.81 3.76
C GLY A 983 8.59 -1.75 3.58
N VAL A 984 8.42 -1.23 2.37
CA VAL A 984 7.44 -0.16 2.09
C VAL A 984 6.00 -0.64 2.31
N ASN A 985 5.63 -1.80 1.76
CA ASN A 985 4.23 -2.25 1.81
C ASN A 985 3.75 -2.61 3.23
N TYR A 986 4.64 -3.01 4.13
CA TYR A 986 4.27 -3.44 5.49
C TYR A 986 4.69 -2.48 6.59
N TYR A 987 5.76 -1.69 6.41
CA TYR A 987 6.31 -0.85 7.50
C TYR A 987 6.22 0.65 7.25
N LEU A 988 5.94 1.08 6.01
CA LEU A 988 5.74 2.49 5.67
C LEU A 988 4.30 2.74 5.22
N SER A 989 3.85 3.98 5.28
CA SER A 989 2.55 4.41 4.75
C SER A 989 2.72 5.26 3.50
N GLY A 990 1.87 5.06 2.48
CA GLY A 990 1.88 5.85 1.25
C GLY A 990 0.64 5.62 0.38
N LEU A 991 0.52 6.36 -0.73
CA LEU A 991 -0.57 6.27 -1.71
C LEU A 991 -0.66 4.89 -2.39
N HIS A 992 0.40 4.09 -2.31
CA HIS A 992 0.45 2.72 -2.84
C HIS A 992 -0.01 1.64 -1.84
N SER A 993 -0.72 2.01 -0.78
CA SER A 993 -1.17 1.11 0.29
C SER A 993 -2.28 0.12 -0.14
N TYR A 994 -2.62 0.01 -1.42
CA TYR A 994 -3.65 -0.93 -1.89
C TYR A 994 -3.30 -2.41 -1.66
N ALA A 995 -2.00 -2.72 -1.54
CA ALA A 995 -1.50 -4.05 -1.19
C ALA A 995 -1.01 -4.13 0.28
N LYS A 996 -1.39 -3.17 1.12
CA LYS A 996 -0.97 -3.07 2.52
C LYS A 996 -1.65 -4.17 3.33
N GLY A 997 -0.87 -5.14 3.79
CA GLY A 997 -1.25 -6.01 4.89
C GLY A 997 -0.84 -5.38 6.23
N ASP A 998 -1.30 -5.96 7.34
CA ASP A 998 -0.82 -5.56 8.66
C ASP A 998 0.72 -5.71 8.75
N PRO A 999 1.44 -4.77 9.37
CA PRO A 999 2.90 -4.83 9.51
C PRO A 999 3.31 -6.16 10.16
N VAL A 1000 3.94 -7.07 9.43
CA VAL A 1000 4.30 -8.37 9.99
C VAL A 1000 5.62 -8.22 10.78
N PRO A 1001 5.79 -8.84 11.97
CA PRO A 1001 7.09 -8.82 12.64
C PRO A 1001 8.18 -9.39 11.74
N ILE A 1002 9.35 -8.72 11.70
CA ILE A 1002 10.51 -9.18 10.93
C ILE A 1002 10.79 -10.65 11.31
N PRO A 1003 10.73 -11.60 10.37
CA PRO A 1003 10.94 -13.00 10.68
C PRO A 1003 12.33 -13.24 11.30
N THR A 1004 12.41 -14.14 12.29
CA THR A 1004 13.64 -14.40 13.05
C THR A 1004 14.81 -14.87 12.18
N PHE A 1005 14.53 -15.47 11.02
CA PHE A 1005 15.58 -15.89 10.08
C PHE A 1005 16.23 -14.71 9.34
N VAL A 1006 15.59 -13.53 9.26
CA VAL A 1006 16.11 -12.38 8.50
C VAL A 1006 17.39 -11.81 9.13
N PRO A 1007 17.44 -11.48 10.44
CA PRO A 1007 18.69 -11.08 11.09
C PRO A 1007 19.80 -12.13 10.98
N VAL A 1008 19.45 -13.41 11.14
CA VAL A 1008 20.38 -14.53 10.99
C VAL A 1008 20.98 -14.57 9.58
N THR A 1009 20.15 -14.38 8.56
CA THR A 1009 20.59 -14.35 7.15
C THR A 1009 21.57 -13.20 6.90
N VAL A 1010 21.31 -12.02 7.46
CA VAL A 1010 22.21 -10.85 7.35
C VAL A 1010 23.58 -11.17 7.96
N VAL A 1011 23.60 -11.75 9.17
CA VAL A 1011 24.84 -12.16 9.86
C VAL A 1011 25.60 -13.19 9.02
N VAL A 1012 24.92 -14.20 8.47
CA VAL A 1012 25.53 -15.23 7.61
C VAL A 1012 26.17 -14.60 6.37
N ILE A 1013 25.48 -13.69 5.69
CA ILE A 1013 26.01 -13.00 4.50
C ILE A 1013 27.26 -12.18 4.87
N LEU A 1014 27.25 -11.46 6.00
CA LEU A 1014 28.40 -10.68 6.46
C LEU A 1014 29.60 -11.57 6.78
N VAL A 1015 29.39 -12.68 7.52
CA VAL A 1015 30.44 -13.64 7.84
C VAL A 1015 31.04 -14.26 6.58
N ILE A 1016 30.20 -14.73 5.65
CA ILE A 1016 30.65 -15.27 4.35
C ILE A 1016 31.44 -14.21 3.57
N GLY A 1017 30.95 -12.96 3.55
CA GLY A 1017 31.64 -11.84 2.91
C GLY A 1017 33.04 -11.61 3.48
N VAL A 1018 33.18 -11.60 4.81
CA VAL A 1018 34.47 -11.41 5.50
C VAL A 1018 35.43 -12.58 5.22
N ILE A 1019 34.97 -13.83 5.34
CA ILE A 1019 35.81 -15.01 5.08
C ILE A 1019 36.25 -15.03 3.61
N ALA A 1020 35.34 -14.74 2.68
CA ALA A 1020 35.64 -14.68 1.25
C ALA A 1020 36.70 -13.60 0.93
N TYR A 1021 36.68 -12.45 1.62
CA TYR A 1021 37.70 -11.41 1.46
C TYR A 1021 39.11 -11.92 1.77
N PHE A 1022 39.29 -12.50 2.96
CA PHE A 1022 40.59 -13.01 3.39
C PHE A 1022 41.09 -14.16 2.51
N ARG A 1023 40.18 -15.09 2.13
CA ARG A 1023 40.51 -16.21 1.23
C ARG A 1023 40.88 -15.74 -0.17
N ASN A 1024 40.15 -14.76 -0.71
CA ASN A 1024 40.43 -14.24 -2.03
C ASN A 1024 41.80 -13.56 -2.08
N ARG A 1025 42.12 -12.71 -1.09
CA ARG A 1025 43.41 -12.00 -0.99
C ARG A 1025 44.61 -12.94 -0.81
N LYS A 1026 44.46 -14.03 -0.05
CA LYS A 1026 45.55 -15.01 0.20
C LYS A 1026 45.92 -15.82 -1.04
N LEU A 1027 44.98 -16.02 -1.96
CA LEU A 1027 45.11 -16.93 -3.11
C LEU A 1027 44.95 -16.23 -4.46
N GLU A 1028 44.90 -14.89 -4.50
CA GLU A 1028 44.96 -14.13 -5.74
C GLU A 1028 46.32 -14.37 -6.42
N VAL A 1029 46.27 -14.75 -7.70
CA VAL A 1029 47.43 -14.58 -8.57
C VAL A 1029 47.62 -13.06 -8.69
N LYS A 1030 48.85 -12.55 -8.58
CA LYS A 1030 49.15 -11.23 -9.12
C LYS A 1030 48.86 -11.32 -10.64
N GLU A 1031 47.64 -10.98 -11.06
CA GLU A 1031 47.29 -10.79 -12.48
C GLU A 1031 48.07 -9.61 -13.05
#